data_AF-A0A0K0D689-F1
#
_entry.id   AF-A0A0K0D689-F1
#
_cell.length_a   1.000
_cell.length_b   1.000
_cell.length_c   1.000
_cell.angle_alpha   90.00
_cell.angle_beta   90.00
_cell.angle_gamma   90.00
#
_symmetry.space_group_name_H-M   'P 1'
#
loop_
_entity.id
_entity.type
_entity.pdbx_description
1 polymer ?
#
loop_
_entity_poly.entity_id
_entity_poly.type
_entity_poly.pdbx_seq_one_letter_code
_entity_poly.pdbx_strand_id
1 'polypeptide(L)'
;MLRSFVSFDDVSQSRLTAFYRNSDAYLRAYSFAVAIKWNTIAATCEIHHTAVFEGFPTSDSTPLAGHIGETISASGVVSTAQLILLMQIRLFSERARNVLVHITLNPLRCLMSEEIAETKHITMKGVPAVLQQEFTESHELQSRPLLPFKEKLEYGSQNSQEAGRKDDVSPTLNNIDTSIGILAASCRLPGGVNDSSEFWDLLKTGRITASRIPANRIVTRDVLIEGEKYGATLEGGSFITQDVAGFDAAFFNISVSEAEAIDPQQRILLECVQECIEYAGLTDVSDIGVFVGLMEKEYTDLIGSSNSILAMLGSMSSIISGRISYVIGSHGPSMTVDTACSSSLVAVELAINALNKGRCSRAIVAGVNLILSEKGQGVRANGKMLSHHGMSLSFDARASGYGRSDGCTVIVLEKVRPEVEYLAKIIDINVNHGGKSVSLTTPSPAAQKILVKTLLRNCMLSELQYWEAHGTGTRVGDPIELNVLSSILKSIPIGTVKTSVGHGEASAGATALLKLVLMLQNNYIPPLNHFHVLNSHIDINTLRLSIVGENRELMNCGMTSFGVSGTNAAAIIARAAAISPKAMIVRKYYLLTVSAKNKEALAKMIAELCKFALNSDDNMEDIAGAVNLYKKHYIHRCSLIVDRQRREICRFVSSHSAGVSDEVVVIMSNSAISYDILQIPLIYHRFITLSEVGLSDNDKLLISFIEFIIGLLGSVKFQAFSGRELVIALMALSFLPITQPSIDLLELSSIPDVVQALTMFGISSSNNEVVKRSVSLSGFKTGVPSFEVLCDQYFLINHYNLLSLTSQLYVNGFELDFSRLFDRPMKCIRIPTYFFDRQNLWFTEKPQVFEHYLLGTIKEKTDTLIAFRNLLDDLRHPQLF
;
A
#
# COMPACT_ATOMS: atom_id res chain seq x y z
N MET A 1 -34.97 -16.12 20.82
CA MET A 1 -35.12 -17.24 21.77
C MET A 1 -34.28 -16.89 23.00
N LEU A 2 -34.67 -17.14 24.24
CA LEU A 2 -35.92 -17.64 24.81
C LEU A 2 -36.08 -17.02 26.23
N ARG A 3 -37.31 -16.87 26.75
CA ARG A 3 -37.55 -16.44 28.14
C ARG A 3 -37.70 -17.67 29.04
N SER A 4 -37.03 -17.68 30.20
CA SER A 4 -37.39 -18.55 31.32
C SER A 4 -36.80 -18.01 32.63
N PHE A 5 -37.67 -17.64 33.58
CA PHE A 5 -37.29 -17.42 34.98
C PHE A 5 -37.05 -18.76 35.68
N VAL A 6 -36.07 -18.80 36.58
CA VAL A 6 -36.07 -19.71 37.75
C VAL A 6 -35.58 -18.91 38.95
N SER A 7 -36.36 -18.87 40.01
CA SER A 7 -35.99 -18.28 41.30
C SER A 7 -35.30 -19.30 42.19
N PHE A 8 -34.28 -18.89 42.94
CA PHE A 8 -33.77 -19.63 44.10
C PHE A 8 -33.38 -18.66 45.20
N ASP A 9 -34.11 -18.71 46.31
CA ASP A 9 -33.74 -18.05 47.58
C ASP A 9 -32.72 -18.89 48.36
N ASP A 10 -32.02 -18.23 49.28
CA ASP A 10 -31.18 -18.76 50.38
C ASP A 10 -30.47 -20.13 50.21
N VAL A 11 -29.16 -20.07 49.90
CA VAL A 11 -28.19 -21.06 50.37
C VAL A 11 -26.95 -20.35 50.95
N SER A 12 -26.48 -20.83 52.10
CA SER A 12 -25.58 -20.11 53.02
C SER A 12 -24.09 -20.05 52.62
N GLN A 13 -23.36 -19.15 53.30
CA GLN A 13 -21.91 -18.94 53.19
C GLN A 13 -21.09 -20.24 53.39
N SER A 14 -20.76 -20.95 52.31
CA SER A 14 -19.83 -22.11 52.39
C SER A 14 -19.11 -22.49 51.09
N ARG A 15 -19.22 -21.71 49.99
CA ARG A 15 -18.65 -22.06 48.67
C ARG A 15 -17.70 -21.05 48.01
N LEU A 16 -17.31 -19.98 48.70
CA LEU A 16 -16.35 -19.00 48.17
C LEU A 16 -14.97 -19.61 47.82
N THR A 17 -14.55 -20.67 48.51
CA THR A 17 -13.28 -21.37 48.26
C THR A 17 -13.32 -22.37 47.09
N ALA A 18 -14.50 -22.65 46.51
CA ALA A 18 -14.66 -23.57 45.38
C ALA A 18 -14.70 -22.87 44.01
N PHE A 19 -15.06 -21.58 43.97
CA PHE A 19 -15.19 -20.83 42.72
C PHE A 19 -13.83 -20.47 42.09
N TYR A 20 -12.80 -20.25 42.93
CA TYR A 20 -11.42 -19.91 42.52
C TYR A 20 -10.63 -21.03 41.81
N ARG A 21 -11.27 -22.13 41.41
CA ARG A 21 -10.67 -23.18 40.56
C ARG A 21 -11.37 -23.42 39.22
N ASN A 22 -12.37 -22.61 38.84
CA ASN A 22 -13.10 -22.80 37.57
C ASN A 22 -13.27 -21.54 36.69
N SER A 23 -12.66 -20.41 37.05
CA SER A 23 -12.65 -19.19 36.20
C SER A 23 -11.78 -19.31 34.94
N ASP A 24 -10.81 -20.24 34.90
CA ASP A 24 -9.96 -20.53 33.74
C ASP A 24 -10.60 -21.56 32.77
N ALA A 25 -11.74 -22.16 33.14
CA ALA A 25 -12.42 -23.15 32.30
C ALA A 25 -13.28 -22.50 31.19
N TYR A 26 -13.99 -21.40 31.50
CA TYR A 26 -14.95 -20.79 30.56
C TYR A 26 -14.28 -20.05 29.40
N LEU A 27 -13.12 -19.43 29.60
CA LEU A 27 -12.34 -18.81 28.52
C LEU A 27 -11.67 -19.84 27.58
N ARG A 28 -11.40 -21.05 28.09
CA ARG A 28 -10.89 -22.16 27.28
C ARG A 28 -12.00 -22.90 26.52
N ALA A 29 -13.19 -23.05 27.11
CA ALA A 29 -14.32 -23.75 26.49
C ALA A 29 -14.74 -23.19 25.12
N TYR A 30 -14.83 -21.85 24.99
CA TYR A 30 -15.19 -21.22 23.70
C TYR A 30 -14.05 -21.26 22.67
N SER A 31 -12.80 -21.36 23.14
CA SER A 31 -11.60 -21.46 22.29
C SER A 31 -11.35 -22.89 21.79
N PHE A 32 -11.74 -23.91 22.55
CA PHE A 32 -11.58 -25.32 22.17
C PHE A 32 -12.65 -25.81 21.18
N ALA A 33 -13.86 -25.25 21.23
CA ALA A 33 -14.99 -25.67 20.39
C ALA A 33 -14.82 -25.39 18.88
N VAL A 34 -13.89 -24.51 18.50
CA VAL A 34 -13.56 -24.21 17.09
C VAL A 34 -12.25 -24.89 16.64
N ALA A 35 -11.31 -25.12 17.57
CA ALA A 35 -10.06 -25.84 17.28
C ALA A 35 -10.30 -27.34 17.02
N ILE A 36 -11.22 -27.98 17.75
CA ILE A 36 -11.57 -29.40 17.56
C ILE A 36 -12.57 -29.56 16.40
N LYS A 37 -12.11 -29.23 15.20
CA LYS A 37 -12.62 -29.82 13.96
C LYS A 37 -11.60 -29.97 12.82
N TRP A 38 -10.35 -29.54 13.01
CA TRP A 38 -9.28 -29.66 11.99
C TRP A 38 -8.03 -30.44 12.45
N ASN A 39 -7.74 -30.53 13.76
CA ASN A 39 -6.50 -31.17 14.25
C ASN A 39 -6.60 -32.66 14.65
N THR A 40 -7.71 -33.34 14.40
CA THR A 40 -7.91 -34.76 14.79
C THR A 40 -7.50 -35.77 13.69
N ILE A 41 -6.49 -35.42 12.88
CA ILE A 41 -5.81 -36.33 11.93
C ILE A 41 -4.27 -36.30 12.12
N ALA A 42 -3.72 -35.33 12.88
CA ALA A 42 -2.29 -35.03 12.92
C ALA A 42 -1.54 -35.49 14.19
N ALA A 43 -2.13 -36.35 15.04
CA ALA A 43 -1.54 -36.74 16.33
C ALA A 43 -1.87 -38.18 16.75
N THR A 44 -1.22 -39.17 16.11
CA THR A 44 -1.31 -40.58 16.54
C THR A 44 0.02 -41.33 16.37
N CYS A 45 1.16 -40.72 16.75
CA CYS A 45 2.42 -41.42 17.03
C CYS A 45 3.46 -40.48 17.68
N GLU A 46 3.44 -40.37 19.01
CA GLU A 46 4.66 -40.24 19.81
C GLU A 46 4.35 -40.58 21.28
N ILE A 47 5.20 -41.39 21.91
CA ILE A 47 5.04 -41.89 23.29
C ILE A 47 6.35 -41.66 24.04
N HIS A 48 6.25 -41.25 25.30
CA HIS A 48 7.38 -41.00 26.19
C HIS A 48 8.39 -42.15 26.28
N HIS A 49 9.66 -41.80 26.47
CA HIS A 49 10.43 -42.29 27.61
C HIS A 49 11.45 -41.24 28.09
N THR A 50 11.75 -41.23 29.39
CA THR A 50 12.57 -40.19 30.07
C THR A 50 13.62 -40.82 30.99
N ALA A 51 14.86 -40.29 31.02
CA ALA A 51 15.79 -40.46 32.15
C ALA A 51 16.99 -39.47 32.14
N VAL A 52 17.03 -38.59 33.16
CA VAL A 52 18.15 -38.11 34.00
C VAL A 52 19.60 -38.51 33.64
N PHE A 53 20.54 -37.54 33.54
CA PHE A 53 21.68 -37.34 34.48
C PHE A 53 22.49 -36.05 34.22
N GLU A 54 23.42 -35.73 35.14
CA GLU A 54 24.23 -34.50 35.25
C GLU A 54 25.66 -34.65 34.68
N GLY A 55 26.36 -33.54 34.42
CA GLY A 55 27.80 -33.43 34.72
C GLY A 55 28.83 -33.30 33.58
N PHE A 56 29.12 -32.05 33.17
CA PHE A 56 30.39 -31.58 32.56
C PHE A 56 30.90 -32.24 31.22
N PRO A 57 31.96 -31.70 30.56
CA PRO A 57 32.22 -31.95 29.13
C PRO A 57 33.61 -32.52 28.79
N THR A 58 33.74 -33.07 27.57
CA THR A 58 34.94 -32.90 26.71
C THR A 58 34.63 -33.24 25.25
N SER A 59 35.64 -33.10 24.39
CA SER A 59 35.60 -33.12 22.92
C SER A 59 35.83 -34.49 22.26
N ASP A 60 35.71 -34.47 20.92
CA ASP A 60 36.45 -35.25 19.92
C ASP A 60 35.95 -36.60 19.37
N SER A 61 36.08 -36.66 18.03
CA SER A 61 36.35 -37.81 17.16
C SER A 61 35.24 -38.79 16.75
N THR A 62 35.28 -39.07 15.46
CA THR A 62 34.52 -40.01 14.61
C THR A 62 35.33 -41.31 14.41
N PRO A 63 34.92 -42.33 13.60
CA PRO A 63 33.59 -42.86 13.19
C PRO A 63 33.52 -44.44 13.26
N LEU A 64 32.55 -45.05 12.53
CA LEU A 64 32.59 -46.37 11.81
C LEU A 64 31.78 -47.61 12.31
N ALA A 65 30.74 -47.93 11.51
CA ALA A 65 30.51 -49.19 10.74
C ALA A 65 29.98 -50.54 11.34
N GLY A 66 28.86 -51.02 10.75
CA GLY A 66 28.53 -52.45 10.47
C GLY A 66 27.73 -53.24 11.54
N HIS A 67 27.04 -54.36 11.24
CA HIS A 67 26.47 -54.93 9.98
C HIS A 67 25.61 -56.19 10.33
N ILE A 68 24.52 -56.52 9.57
CA ILE A 68 23.70 -57.79 9.65
C ILE A 68 22.80 -57.87 10.94
N GLY A 69 21.67 -58.60 11.08
CA GLY A 69 20.78 -59.46 10.26
C GLY A 69 20.10 -60.56 11.16
N GLU A 70 19.06 -61.34 10.81
CA GLU A 70 18.11 -61.35 9.67
C GLU A 70 16.89 -62.33 9.93
N THR A 71 15.89 -62.37 9.03
CA THR A 71 14.91 -63.47 8.73
C THR A 71 13.69 -63.90 9.63
N ILE A 72 12.55 -64.14 8.93
CA ILE A 72 11.47 -65.18 9.11
C ILE A 72 10.22 -64.94 10.03
N SER A 73 9.07 -64.64 9.38
CA SER A 73 7.77 -65.39 9.24
C SER A 73 7.20 -66.27 10.38
N ALA A 74 5.89 -66.58 10.54
CA ALA A 74 4.57 -66.15 9.98
C ALA A 74 3.42 -66.87 10.76
N SER A 75 2.14 -66.45 10.81
CA SER A 75 1.05 -66.86 9.88
C SER A 75 -0.37 -66.70 10.53
N GLY A 76 -1.48 -66.81 9.75
CA GLY A 76 -2.90 -66.80 10.20
C GLY A 76 -3.70 -65.53 9.82
N VAL A 77 -4.48 -65.45 8.71
CA VAL A 77 -5.78 -66.10 8.38
C VAL A 77 -6.91 -65.67 9.35
N VAL A 78 -7.93 -64.81 9.06
CA VAL A 78 -8.63 -64.27 7.85
C VAL A 78 -9.78 -65.12 7.30
N SER A 79 -11.05 -64.63 7.40
CA SER A 79 -12.06 -64.69 6.31
C SER A 79 -13.35 -63.88 6.58
N THR A 80 -13.56 -62.83 5.76
CA THR A 80 -14.80 -62.16 5.28
C THR A 80 -14.32 -60.84 4.65
N ALA A 81 -14.08 -60.67 3.35
CA ALA A 81 -14.72 -61.22 2.15
C ALA A 81 -16.22 -60.84 2.08
N GLN A 82 -16.74 -60.18 1.03
CA GLN A 82 -16.20 -59.85 -0.31
C GLN A 82 -16.62 -58.42 -0.76
N LEU A 83 -16.25 -57.85 -1.92
CA LEU A 83 -14.98 -57.71 -2.67
C LEU A 83 -15.33 -57.08 -4.04
N ILE A 84 -15.02 -55.79 -4.22
CA ILE A 84 -14.79 -55.12 -5.53
C ILE A 84 -13.54 -54.23 -5.27
N LEU A 85 -12.30 -54.60 -5.63
CA LEU A 85 -11.71 -54.68 -6.99
C LEU A 85 -11.48 -53.24 -7.54
N LEU A 86 -10.27 -52.65 -7.66
CA LEU A 86 -8.84 -53.06 -7.60
C LEU A 86 -8.06 -52.06 -6.69
N MET A 87 -7.00 -52.40 -5.93
CA MET A 87 -5.59 -52.73 -6.31
C MET A 87 -4.89 -51.60 -7.10
N GLN A 88 -3.66 -51.14 -6.81
CA GLN A 88 -2.55 -51.55 -5.91
C GLN A 88 -1.80 -50.27 -5.38
N ILE A 89 -1.08 -50.16 -4.23
CA ILE A 89 -0.14 -51.03 -3.48
C ILE A 89 1.27 -51.08 -4.16
N ARG A 90 2.45 -50.82 -3.55
CA ARG A 90 2.90 -50.85 -2.12
C ARG A 90 4.11 -49.91 -1.81
N LEU A 91 4.60 -50.02 -0.57
CA LEU A 91 5.66 -49.25 0.13
C LEU A 91 7.13 -49.62 -0.23
N PHE A 92 8.00 -48.60 -0.09
CA PHE A 92 9.39 -48.56 0.43
C PHE A 92 10.54 -49.49 -0.04
N SER A 93 11.66 -48.83 -0.39
CA SER A 93 13.07 -49.11 -0.04
C SER A 93 13.79 -50.38 -0.55
N GLU A 94 14.76 -50.18 -1.46
CA GLU A 94 16.18 -50.42 -1.09
C GLU A 94 17.18 -49.65 -2.00
N ARG A 95 18.50 -49.88 -1.83
CA ARG A 95 19.60 -49.10 -2.43
C ARG A 95 20.30 -49.81 -3.61
N ALA A 96 20.69 -48.98 -4.59
CA ALA A 96 21.83 -49.13 -5.52
C ALA A 96 21.84 -50.27 -6.56
N ARG A 97 22.00 -49.89 -7.84
CA ARG A 97 23.20 -50.19 -8.68
C ARG A 97 23.12 -49.47 -10.04
N ASN A 98 24.27 -49.25 -10.67
CA ASN A 98 24.37 -48.71 -12.04
C ASN A 98 24.04 -49.80 -13.07
N VAL A 99 23.17 -49.50 -14.06
CA VAL A 99 23.21 -50.07 -15.42
C VAL A 99 22.73 -49.00 -16.42
N LEU A 100 23.39 -48.94 -17.57
CA LEU A 100 23.03 -48.10 -18.72
C LEU A 100 21.89 -48.74 -19.53
N VAL A 101 20.87 -47.98 -19.96
CA VAL A 101 19.93 -48.44 -21.01
C VAL A 101 19.74 -47.33 -22.04
N HIS A 102 20.18 -47.59 -23.27
CA HIS A 102 19.85 -46.79 -24.45
C HIS A 102 18.41 -47.10 -24.90
N ILE A 103 17.60 -46.08 -25.12
CA ILE A 103 16.49 -46.14 -26.08
C ILE A 103 16.59 -44.91 -26.97
N THR A 104 17.12 -45.12 -28.17
CA THR A 104 17.09 -44.15 -29.28
C THR A 104 16.10 -44.70 -30.31
N LEU A 105 15.13 -43.91 -30.78
CA LEU A 105 14.58 -44.01 -32.15
C LEU A 105 13.63 -42.85 -32.51
N ASN A 106 14.18 -41.93 -33.31
CA ASN A 106 13.62 -41.04 -34.34
C ASN A 106 12.13 -40.60 -34.40
N PRO A 107 11.87 -39.39 -34.97
CA PRO A 107 10.53 -38.90 -35.23
C PRO A 107 9.86 -39.63 -36.41
N LEU A 108 8.53 -39.75 -36.35
CA LEU A 108 7.70 -40.06 -37.53
C LEU A 108 7.11 -38.78 -38.14
N ARG A 109 6.86 -38.84 -39.44
CA ARG A 109 6.65 -37.71 -40.34
C ARG A 109 5.23 -37.76 -40.92
N CYS A 110 4.73 -36.60 -41.33
CA CYS A 110 3.58 -36.41 -42.24
C CYS A 110 2.19 -36.91 -41.78
N LEU A 111 1.24 -35.97 -41.79
CA LEU A 111 0.07 -36.11 -42.66
C LEU A 111 -0.18 -34.74 -43.34
N MET A 112 -0.48 -34.78 -44.63
CA MET A 112 -0.78 -33.64 -45.51
C MET A 112 -1.81 -34.14 -46.53
N SER A 113 -2.96 -33.48 -46.63
CA SER A 113 -3.87 -33.63 -47.77
C SER A 113 -4.90 -32.48 -47.82
N GLU A 114 -4.85 -31.78 -48.94
CA GLU A 114 -5.85 -30.99 -49.68
C GLU A 114 -7.33 -31.49 -49.58
N GLU A 115 -8.39 -30.77 -49.97
CA GLU A 115 -8.57 -29.41 -50.58
C GLU A 115 -9.95 -28.82 -50.08
N ILE A 116 -10.70 -27.83 -50.62
CA ILE A 116 -10.78 -27.03 -51.87
C ILE A 116 -11.47 -25.65 -51.57
N ALA A 117 -11.32 -24.64 -52.46
CA ALA A 117 -12.20 -23.46 -52.77
C ALA A 117 -13.06 -22.73 -51.68
N GLU A 118 -13.31 -21.42 -51.74
CA GLU A 118 -13.54 -20.53 -52.89
C GLU A 118 -12.80 -19.18 -52.86
N THR A 119 -12.69 -18.54 -54.02
CA THR A 119 -12.09 -17.22 -54.26
C THR A 119 -13.11 -16.15 -54.67
N LYS A 120 -12.82 -14.88 -54.34
CA LYS A 120 -13.30 -13.71 -55.10
C LYS A 120 -12.32 -12.53 -54.99
N HIS A 121 -11.94 -11.97 -56.13
CA HIS A 121 -11.08 -10.80 -56.24
C HIS A 121 -11.86 -9.49 -56.01
N ILE A 122 -11.14 -8.38 -55.75
CA ILE A 122 -11.06 -7.23 -56.68
C ILE A 122 -9.87 -6.30 -56.33
N THR A 123 -9.31 -5.67 -57.36
CA THR A 123 -8.01 -4.97 -57.43
C THR A 123 -7.91 -3.58 -56.78
N MET A 124 -6.69 -3.18 -56.42
CA MET A 124 -6.28 -1.79 -56.18
C MET A 124 -6.19 -0.95 -57.47
N LYS A 125 -6.43 0.37 -57.34
CA LYS A 125 -5.90 1.53 -58.10
C LYS A 125 -6.50 2.81 -57.48
N GLY A 126 -5.85 3.98 -57.42
CA GLY A 126 -4.49 4.36 -57.79
C GLY A 126 -4.23 5.84 -57.38
N VAL A 127 -2.97 6.30 -57.47
CA VAL A 127 -2.55 7.67 -57.06
C VAL A 127 -2.64 8.65 -58.24
N PRO A 128 -3.03 9.92 -58.00
CA PRO A 128 -2.15 11.04 -58.33
C PRO A 128 -1.83 11.94 -57.12
N ALA A 129 -0.72 12.67 -57.17
CA ALA A 129 -0.28 13.64 -56.16
C ALA A 129 -0.28 15.07 -56.74
N VAL A 130 0.65 15.93 -56.27
CA VAL A 130 1.30 17.07 -56.99
C VAL A 130 0.89 18.51 -56.54
N LEU A 131 1.87 19.21 -55.92
CA LEU A 131 2.10 20.68 -55.81
C LEU A 131 1.18 21.55 -54.89
N GLN A 132 1.66 22.65 -54.26
CA GLN A 132 3.01 23.08 -53.82
C GLN A 132 2.91 24.29 -52.85
N GLN A 133 4.05 24.66 -52.22
CA GLN A 133 4.42 25.96 -51.61
C GLN A 133 3.77 26.40 -50.28
N GLU A 134 4.38 27.28 -49.47
CA GLU A 134 5.77 27.43 -48.95
C GLU A 134 5.91 28.74 -48.13
N PHE A 135 6.91 28.83 -47.22
CA PHE A 135 7.49 30.07 -46.59
C PHE A 135 6.53 31.03 -45.80
N THR A 136 6.85 31.62 -44.63
CA THR A 136 7.87 31.37 -43.56
C THR A 136 7.52 32.17 -42.26
N GLU A 137 8.35 32.00 -41.21
CA GLU A 137 8.84 33.03 -40.25
C GLU A 137 7.81 33.86 -39.42
N SER A 138 7.62 33.66 -38.10
CA SER A 138 8.52 33.80 -36.92
C SER A 138 8.50 35.18 -36.22
N HIS A 139 9.06 35.22 -35.00
CA HIS A 139 9.43 36.38 -34.15
C HIS A 139 8.35 37.20 -33.38
N GLU A 140 8.14 36.78 -32.13
CA GLU A 140 8.61 37.47 -30.89
C GLU A 140 7.92 38.70 -30.21
N LEU A 141 7.79 38.55 -28.88
CA LEU A 141 8.09 39.49 -27.78
C LEU A 141 7.18 40.71 -27.40
N GLN A 142 6.71 40.61 -26.14
CA GLN A 142 6.79 41.59 -25.02
C GLN A 142 5.62 42.52 -24.58
N SER A 143 5.56 42.64 -23.24
CA SER A 143 5.07 43.74 -22.36
C SER A 143 3.61 44.26 -22.38
N ARG A 144 2.85 43.84 -21.34
CA ARG A 144 2.29 44.66 -20.22
C ARG A 144 2.09 46.19 -20.43
N PRO A 145 1.02 46.82 -19.86
CA PRO A 145 0.71 46.73 -18.41
C PRO A 145 -0.79 46.53 -18.05
N LEU A 146 -1.27 47.19 -16.97
CA LEU A 146 -2.33 46.71 -16.05
C LEU A 146 -3.19 47.85 -15.45
N LEU A 147 -4.34 47.48 -14.83
CA LEU A 147 -5.22 48.30 -13.95
C LEU A 147 -6.11 49.37 -14.67
N PRO A 148 -7.12 49.98 -14.01
CA PRO A 148 -8.36 49.29 -13.59
C PRO A 148 -9.64 50.11 -13.83
N PHE A 149 -10.85 49.52 -13.75
CA PHE A 149 -12.07 50.32 -13.49
C PHE A 149 -13.13 49.60 -12.64
N LYS A 150 -14.15 50.36 -12.21
CA LYS A 150 -14.98 50.11 -11.03
C LYS A 150 -16.49 50.15 -11.31
N GLU A 151 -17.21 49.42 -10.45
CA GLU A 151 -18.56 49.69 -9.93
C GLU A 151 -19.84 49.50 -10.77
N LYS A 152 -20.83 48.90 -10.07
CA LYS A 152 -22.29 49.11 -10.09
C LYS A 152 -23.16 48.53 -11.22
N LEU A 153 -23.75 47.39 -10.86
CA LEU A 153 -25.18 47.04 -11.02
C LEU A 153 -26.12 48.25 -11.07
N GLU A 154 -27.14 48.17 -11.93
CA GLU A 154 -28.54 48.25 -11.46
C GLU A 154 -29.50 47.49 -12.42
N TYR A 155 -30.76 47.31 -12.03
CA TYR A 155 -31.74 46.42 -12.67
C TYR A 155 -32.59 47.12 -13.75
N GLY A 156 -32.89 46.42 -14.84
CA GLY A 156 -33.88 46.77 -15.86
C GLY A 156 -34.55 45.50 -16.41
N SER A 157 -35.83 45.54 -16.80
CA SER A 157 -36.64 44.32 -16.93
C SER A 157 -37.56 44.26 -18.17
N GLN A 158 -38.04 43.03 -18.44
CA GLN A 158 -39.17 42.63 -19.30
C GLN A 158 -38.93 42.31 -20.81
N ASN A 159 -39.01 40.99 -21.07
CA ASN A 159 -40.00 40.31 -21.93
C ASN A 159 -39.73 39.95 -23.42
N SER A 160 -40.15 38.70 -23.69
CA SER A 160 -40.76 38.11 -24.92
C SER A 160 -39.98 37.99 -26.24
N GLN A 161 -39.76 36.72 -26.63
CA GLN A 161 -40.11 36.07 -27.93
C GLN A 161 -39.58 36.69 -29.26
N GLU A 162 -39.22 35.94 -30.30
CA GLU A 162 -39.14 34.48 -30.55
C GLU A 162 -38.27 34.24 -31.80
N ALA A 163 -37.54 33.11 -31.88
CA ALA A 163 -37.15 32.41 -33.12
C ALA A 163 -36.09 31.32 -32.82
N GLY A 164 -36.48 30.05 -32.74
CA GLY A 164 -35.53 28.95 -32.57
C GLY A 164 -34.88 28.53 -33.89
N ARG A 165 -33.55 28.68 -34.01
CA ARG A 165 -32.76 27.98 -35.04
C ARG A 165 -32.11 26.75 -34.39
N LYS A 166 -32.33 25.57 -34.98
CA LYS A 166 -31.67 24.33 -34.55
C LYS A 166 -30.28 24.27 -35.18
N ASP A 167 -29.27 24.71 -34.44
CA ASP A 167 -27.87 24.43 -34.78
C ASP A 167 -27.46 23.17 -34.01
N ASP A 168 -27.43 22.04 -34.72
CA ASP A 168 -27.24 20.69 -34.18
C ASP A 168 -25.75 20.41 -33.92
N VAL A 169 -25.20 21.09 -32.91
CA VAL A 169 -23.76 21.02 -32.56
C VAL A 169 -23.48 19.80 -31.70
N SER A 170 -23.07 18.71 -32.36
CA SER A 170 -22.53 17.50 -31.72
C SER A 170 -21.35 17.82 -30.79
N PRO A 171 -21.39 17.47 -29.49
CA PRO A 171 -20.33 17.78 -28.54
C PRO A 171 -19.13 16.83 -28.68
N THR A 172 -18.41 16.88 -29.82
CA THR A 172 -17.11 16.22 -30.00
C THR A 172 -15.96 17.14 -29.60
N LEU A 173 -16.02 17.65 -28.38
CA LEU A 173 -14.86 18.14 -27.64
C LEU A 173 -14.47 17.06 -26.64
N ASN A 174 -13.19 16.74 -26.55
CA ASN A 174 -12.69 15.75 -25.60
C ASN A 174 -13.01 16.21 -24.17
N ASN A 175 -13.95 15.55 -23.51
CA ASN A 175 -14.22 15.74 -22.09
C ASN A 175 -12.99 15.30 -21.30
N ILE A 176 -12.14 16.26 -20.94
CA ILE A 176 -11.07 16.08 -19.96
C ILE A 176 -11.78 15.78 -18.64
N ASP A 177 -11.63 14.56 -18.11
CA ASP A 177 -12.18 14.21 -16.81
C ASP A 177 -11.52 15.08 -15.73
N THR A 178 -12.26 16.05 -15.19
CA THR A 178 -11.80 16.93 -14.13
C THR A 178 -11.80 16.28 -12.75
N SER A 179 -12.25 15.01 -12.66
CA SER A 179 -12.13 14.20 -11.46
C SER A 179 -10.66 14.03 -11.04
N ILE A 180 -10.43 13.93 -9.73
CA ILE A 180 -9.12 13.62 -9.17
C ILE A 180 -9.14 12.18 -8.63
N GLY A 181 -8.18 11.37 -9.07
CA GLY A 181 -8.07 9.96 -8.71
C GLY A 181 -7.30 9.78 -7.40
N ILE A 182 -7.82 8.90 -6.53
CA ILE A 182 -7.13 8.47 -5.31
C ILE A 182 -6.27 7.26 -5.66
N LEU A 183 -4.94 7.43 -5.73
CA LEU A 183 -4.00 6.36 -6.06
C LEU A 183 -3.80 5.37 -4.91
N ALA A 184 -3.54 5.90 -3.72
CA ALA A 184 -3.23 5.12 -2.54
C ALA A 184 -3.64 5.87 -1.26
N ALA A 185 -3.70 5.13 -0.16
CA ALA A 185 -3.83 5.68 1.18
C ALA A 185 -3.07 4.84 2.21
N SER A 186 -2.60 5.49 3.28
CA SER A 186 -2.06 4.87 4.49
C SER A 186 -2.68 5.54 5.72
N CYS A 187 -2.62 4.88 6.88
CA CYS A 187 -3.17 5.43 8.11
C CYS A 187 -2.55 4.80 9.36
N ARG A 188 -2.64 5.51 10.49
CA ARG A 188 -2.55 4.93 11.84
C ARG A 188 -3.78 5.38 12.60
N LEU A 189 -4.63 4.45 12.99
CA LEU A 189 -5.91 4.71 13.65
C LEU A 189 -6.05 3.82 14.91
N PRO A 190 -6.92 4.20 15.85
CA PRO A 190 -7.17 3.42 17.06
C PRO A 190 -7.68 1.99 16.78
N GLY A 191 -7.70 1.16 17.82
CA GLY A 191 -8.17 -0.23 17.70
C GLY A 191 -7.17 -1.20 17.06
N GLY A 192 -5.89 -0.81 17.00
CA GLY A 192 -4.81 -1.60 16.41
C GLY A 192 -4.69 -1.45 14.89
N VAL A 193 -5.22 -0.37 14.32
CA VAL A 193 -5.25 -0.15 12.87
C VAL A 193 -3.97 0.54 12.40
N ASN A 194 -3.14 -0.23 11.70
CA ASN A 194 -1.88 0.19 11.12
C ASN A 194 -2.01 0.46 9.61
N ASP A 195 -3.12 0.05 8.98
CA ASP A 195 -3.36 0.25 7.55
C ASP A 195 -4.85 0.21 7.12
N SER A 196 -5.10 0.39 5.82
CA SER A 196 -6.43 0.45 5.21
C SER A 196 -7.21 -0.87 5.20
N SER A 197 -6.55 -2.03 5.27
CA SER A 197 -7.20 -3.34 5.39
C SER A 197 -7.63 -3.60 6.83
N GLU A 198 -6.75 -3.33 7.80
CA GLU A 198 -7.10 -3.43 9.22
C GLU A 198 -8.20 -2.43 9.60
N PHE A 199 -8.21 -1.24 8.96
CA PHE A 199 -9.29 -0.27 9.07
C PHE A 199 -10.59 -0.80 8.45
N TRP A 200 -10.51 -1.46 7.30
CA TRP A 200 -11.67 -2.09 6.68
C TRP A 200 -12.26 -3.18 7.57
N ASP A 201 -11.43 -4.05 8.14
CA ASP A 201 -11.88 -5.07 9.09
C ASP A 201 -12.49 -4.44 10.34
N LEU A 202 -11.94 -3.33 10.86
CA LEU A 202 -12.52 -2.58 11.98
C LEU A 202 -13.92 -2.07 11.64
N LEU A 203 -14.08 -1.42 10.49
CA LEU A 203 -15.36 -0.89 9.99
C LEU A 203 -16.38 -2.00 9.76
N LYS A 204 -16.00 -3.04 9.01
CA LYS A 204 -16.85 -4.18 8.63
C LYS A 204 -17.31 -5.01 9.82
N THR A 205 -16.49 -5.14 10.86
CA THR A 205 -16.86 -5.83 12.11
C THR A 205 -17.58 -4.93 13.12
N GLY A 206 -17.72 -3.62 12.85
CA GLY A 206 -18.32 -2.67 13.77
C GLY A 206 -17.51 -2.47 15.06
N ARG A 207 -16.21 -2.76 15.07
CA ARG A 207 -15.36 -2.62 16.27
C ARG A 207 -15.35 -1.17 16.77
N ILE A 208 -15.37 -1.02 18.09
CA ILE A 208 -15.33 0.26 18.82
C ILE A 208 -13.93 0.43 19.41
N THR A 209 -13.34 1.62 19.30
CA THR A 209 -11.97 1.90 19.78
C THR A 209 -11.89 2.76 21.03
N ALA A 210 -13.02 3.28 21.51
CA ALA A 210 -13.05 4.16 22.66
C ALA A 210 -12.60 3.42 23.94
N SER A 211 -11.60 3.96 24.62
CA SER A 211 -10.96 3.37 25.79
C SER A 211 -10.79 4.40 26.91
N ARG A 212 -10.31 3.93 28.07
CA ARG A 212 -9.72 4.81 29.07
C ARG A 212 -8.49 5.51 28.49
N ILE A 213 -8.23 6.74 28.93
CA ILE A 213 -6.99 7.48 28.62
C ILE A 213 -5.80 6.66 29.16
N PRO A 214 -4.87 6.15 28.33
CA PRO A 214 -3.80 5.28 28.80
C PRO A 214 -2.89 5.96 29.81
N ALA A 215 -2.59 5.28 30.93
CA ALA A 215 -1.79 5.87 32.01
C ALA A 215 -0.34 6.19 31.60
N ASN A 216 0.20 5.44 30.62
CA ASN A 216 1.50 5.69 30.00
C ASN A 216 1.48 6.79 28.90
N ARG A 217 0.30 7.31 28.52
CA ARG A 217 0.14 8.45 27.61
C ARG A 217 -0.05 9.75 28.39
N ILE A 218 -0.95 9.77 29.36
CA ILE A 218 -1.18 10.91 30.27
C ILE A 218 -1.08 10.40 31.70
N VAL A 219 0.10 10.57 32.30
CA VAL A 219 0.40 10.11 33.68
C VAL A 219 -0.56 10.74 34.70
N THR A 220 -0.92 12.01 34.50
CA THR A 220 -1.84 12.78 35.36
C THR A 220 -3.32 12.62 34.98
N ARG A 221 -3.70 11.59 34.21
CA ARG A 221 -5.09 11.37 33.75
C ARG A 221 -6.13 11.36 34.87
N ASP A 222 -5.76 10.97 36.09
CA ASP A 222 -6.71 10.89 37.20
C ASP A 222 -7.23 12.30 37.57
N VAL A 223 -6.46 13.37 37.30
CA VAL A 223 -6.89 14.77 37.40
C VAL A 223 -8.00 15.12 36.40
N LEU A 224 -8.03 14.47 35.23
CA LEU A 224 -9.14 14.58 34.27
C LEU A 224 -10.37 13.81 34.77
N ILE A 225 -10.16 12.62 35.35
CA ILE A 225 -11.24 11.76 35.84
C ILE A 225 -11.94 12.38 37.06
N GLU A 226 -11.17 12.92 38.00
CA GLU A 226 -11.65 13.66 39.18
C GLU A 226 -12.21 15.04 38.79
N GLY A 227 -11.65 15.66 37.76
CA GLY A 227 -12.19 16.86 37.10
C GLY A 227 -12.09 18.16 37.90
N GLU A 228 -11.69 18.13 39.18
CA GLU A 228 -11.64 19.31 40.08
C GLU A 228 -10.90 20.50 39.46
N LYS A 229 -9.72 20.25 38.87
CA LYS A 229 -8.87 21.25 38.22
C LYS A 229 -9.52 21.94 37.01
N TYR A 230 -10.47 21.28 36.36
CA TYR A 230 -11.10 21.74 35.11
C TYR A 230 -12.61 21.97 35.26
N GLY A 231 -13.22 21.70 36.42
CA GLY A 231 -14.67 21.76 36.63
C GLY A 231 -15.49 20.80 35.75
N ALA A 232 -14.86 19.76 35.19
CA ALA A 232 -15.48 18.79 34.30
C ALA A 232 -14.67 17.48 34.29
N THR A 233 -15.35 16.35 34.35
CA THR A 233 -14.74 15.02 34.39
C THR A 233 -14.60 14.40 32.99
N LEU A 234 -13.45 13.82 32.68
CA LEU A 234 -13.15 13.16 31.41
C LEU A 234 -12.34 11.88 31.65
N GLU A 235 -12.81 10.79 31.05
CA GLU A 235 -12.34 9.45 31.34
C GLU A 235 -11.72 8.74 30.12
N GLY A 236 -11.87 9.29 28.91
CA GLY A 236 -11.58 8.57 27.67
C GLY A 236 -11.23 9.35 26.42
N GLY A 237 -11.05 8.55 25.37
CA GLY A 237 -10.79 8.91 23.99
C GLY A 237 -10.54 7.63 23.19
N SER A 238 -10.09 7.75 21.94
CA SER A 238 -9.59 6.62 21.15
C SER A 238 -8.11 6.83 20.84
N PHE A 239 -7.29 5.80 21.06
CA PHE A 239 -5.82 5.92 21.02
C PHE A 239 -5.21 4.89 20.07
N ILE A 240 -4.13 5.28 19.38
CA ILE A 240 -3.32 4.30 18.63
C ILE A 240 -2.59 3.39 19.63
N THR A 241 -2.49 2.10 19.30
CA THR A 241 -1.83 1.08 20.13
C THR A 241 -0.30 1.13 20.04
N GLN A 242 0.24 1.76 19.00
CA GLN A 242 1.66 1.99 18.81
C GLN A 242 2.14 3.07 19.80
N ASP A 243 3.33 2.91 20.41
CA ASP A 243 3.91 4.00 21.20
C ASP A 243 4.28 5.17 20.28
N VAL A 244 3.68 6.33 20.54
CA VAL A 244 3.94 7.63 19.89
C VAL A 244 5.39 8.12 20.04
N ALA A 245 6.19 7.53 20.94
CA ALA A 245 7.63 7.78 20.98
C ALA A 245 8.43 6.98 19.95
N GLY A 246 7.90 5.87 19.42
CA GLY A 246 8.60 4.98 18.51
C GLY A 246 8.75 5.58 17.10
N PHE A 247 9.99 5.75 16.62
CA PHE A 247 10.28 6.30 15.29
C PHE A 247 11.65 5.84 14.77
N ASP A 248 11.76 5.55 13.46
CA ASP A 248 13.04 5.22 12.80
C ASP A 248 13.73 6.50 12.27
N ALA A 249 14.40 7.23 13.17
CA ALA A 249 15.08 8.48 12.80
C ALA A 249 16.20 8.27 11.76
N ALA A 250 16.88 7.12 11.80
CA ALA A 250 17.95 6.76 10.85
C ALA A 250 17.44 6.49 9.43
N PHE A 251 16.20 6.00 9.27
CA PHE A 251 15.56 5.91 7.96
C PHE A 251 15.36 7.28 7.33
N PHE A 252 14.94 8.29 8.09
CA PHE A 252 14.70 9.64 7.60
C PHE A 252 15.93 10.56 7.62
N ASN A 253 17.11 10.03 7.97
CA ASN A 253 18.37 10.77 8.15
C ASN A 253 18.26 11.90 9.22
N ILE A 254 17.39 11.72 10.21
CA ILE A 254 17.17 12.65 11.32
C ILE A 254 18.05 12.23 12.51
N SER A 255 18.64 13.20 13.22
CA SER A 255 19.44 12.92 14.42
C SER A 255 18.56 12.57 15.64
N VAL A 256 19.07 11.76 16.57
CA VAL A 256 18.36 11.34 17.80
C VAL A 256 17.83 12.56 18.57
N SER A 257 18.68 13.55 18.86
CA SER A 257 18.32 14.75 19.62
C SER A 257 17.39 15.71 18.87
N GLU A 258 17.30 15.63 17.55
CA GLU A 258 16.22 16.27 16.79
C GLU A 258 14.92 15.46 16.90
N ALA A 259 14.97 14.13 16.74
CA ALA A 259 13.79 13.27 16.75
C ALA A 259 13.08 13.24 18.11
N GLU A 260 13.81 13.36 19.22
CA GLU A 260 13.26 13.57 20.57
C GLU A 260 12.48 14.90 20.67
N ALA A 261 12.95 15.95 20.00
CA ALA A 261 12.34 17.28 20.00
C ALA A 261 11.20 17.46 18.96
N ILE A 262 11.12 16.58 17.96
CA ILE A 262 10.04 16.57 16.95
C ILE A 262 8.74 16.03 17.58
N ASP A 263 7.64 16.77 17.40
CA ASP A 263 6.28 16.34 17.71
C ASP A 263 5.98 14.97 17.07
N PRO A 264 5.57 13.95 17.86
CA PRO A 264 5.14 12.64 17.37
C PRO A 264 4.21 12.66 16.15
N GLN A 265 3.38 13.71 16.01
CA GLN A 265 2.54 13.93 14.83
C GLN A 265 3.35 14.01 13.53
N GLN A 266 4.50 14.71 13.52
CA GLN A 266 5.38 14.76 12.35
C GLN A 266 6.06 13.40 12.10
N ARG A 267 6.44 12.68 13.15
CA ARG A 267 7.12 11.37 13.06
C ARG A 267 6.23 10.30 12.45
N ILE A 268 4.99 10.19 12.94
CA ILE A 268 3.99 9.27 12.37
C ILE A 268 3.59 9.70 10.96
N LEU A 269 3.52 11.00 10.66
CA LEU A 269 3.31 11.48 9.30
C LEU A 269 4.42 11.05 8.32
N LEU A 270 5.70 11.16 8.70
CA LEU A 270 6.81 10.75 7.82
C LEU A 270 6.75 9.26 7.46
N GLU A 271 6.49 8.39 8.43
CA GLU A 271 6.29 6.96 8.19
C GLU A 271 5.06 6.71 7.30
N CYS A 272 3.90 7.29 7.63
CA CYS A 272 2.68 7.13 6.82
C CYS A 272 2.86 7.66 5.38
N VAL A 273 3.60 8.75 5.18
CA VAL A 273 3.89 9.30 3.85
C VAL A 273 4.79 8.36 3.06
N GLN A 274 5.88 7.85 3.64
CA GLN A 274 6.75 6.87 3.00
C GLN A 274 5.95 5.62 2.57
N GLU A 275 5.09 5.11 3.45
CA GLU A 275 4.20 3.99 3.13
C GLU A 275 3.22 4.31 1.99
N CYS A 276 2.63 5.52 2.00
CA CYS A 276 1.67 5.91 0.95
C CYS A 276 2.35 6.15 -0.41
N ILE A 277 3.61 6.58 -0.42
CA ILE A 277 4.47 6.66 -1.62
C ILE A 277 4.76 5.26 -2.17
N GLU A 278 5.11 4.31 -1.30
CA GLU A 278 5.32 2.90 -1.67
C GLU A 278 4.02 2.23 -2.17
N TYR A 279 2.87 2.50 -1.54
CA TYR A 279 1.57 1.98 -1.99
C TYR A 279 1.10 2.60 -3.32
N ALA A 280 1.45 3.86 -3.60
CA ALA A 280 1.16 4.53 -4.88
C ALA A 280 2.21 4.24 -5.98
N GLY A 281 3.28 3.52 -5.65
CA GLY A 281 4.38 3.17 -6.54
C GLY A 281 5.13 4.35 -7.15
N LEU A 282 5.27 5.45 -6.40
CA LEU A 282 5.89 6.68 -6.89
C LEU A 282 7.41 6.61 -6.80
N THR A 283 8.05 6.35 -7.94
CA THR A 283 9.52 6.39 -8.08
C THR A 283 10.06 7.79 -8.34
N ASP A 284 9.27 8.66 -8.99
CA ASP A 284 9.52 10.10 -9.06
C ASP A 284 8.59 10.84 -8.08
N VAL A 285 9.21 11.61 -7.20
CA VAL A 285 8.58 12.39 -6.13
C VAL A 285 8.97 13.87 -6.17
N SER A 286 9.65 14.32 -7.24
CA SER A 286 10.22 15.67 -7.36
C SER A 286 9.17 16.79 -7.49
N ASP A 287 7.98 16.48 -8.03
CA ASP A 287 6.89 17.43 -8.26
C ASP A 287 5.57 16.97 -7.59
N ILE A 288 5.62 16.79 -6.27
CA ILE A 288 4.49 16.40 -5.43
C ILE A 288 4.13 17.52 -4.45
N GLY A 289 2.93 18.10 -4.57
CA GLY A 289 2.41 19.03 -3.58
C GLY A 289 2.09 18.32 -2.25
N VAL A 290 2.30 18.96 -1.12
CA VAL A 290 2.12 18.38 0.22
C VAL A 290 1.18 19.25 1.04
N PHE A 291 -0.01 18.74 1.34
CA PHE A 291 -1.10 19.47 2.00
C PHE A 291 -1.50 18.75 3.29
N VAL A 292 -1.08 19.28 4.45
CA VAL A 292 -1.28 18.63 5.75
C VAL A 292 -2.32 19.38 6.59
N GLY A 293 -3.42 18.72 6.92
CA GLY A 293 -4.37 19.20 7.92
C GLY A 293 -3.82 19.01 9.34
N LEU A 294 -3.72 20.11 10.09
CA LEU A 294 -3.32 20.16 11.50
C LEU A 294 -4.38 20.91 12.33
N MET A 295 -4.31 20.78 13.65
CA MET A 295 -5.00 21.67 14.60
C MET A 295 -4.14 21.85 15.86
N GLU A 296 -3.96 20.79 16.65
CA GLU A 296 -3.30 20.85 17.96
C GLU A 296 -1.81 20.48 17.96
N LYS A 297 -1.12 20.90 19.03
CA LYS A 297 0.33 20.68 19.24
C LYS A 297 0.68 20.42 20.69
N GLU A 298 -0.01 19.44 21.30
CA GLU A 298 0.10 19.14 22.72
C GLU A 298 1.55 18.77 23.16
N TYR A 299 2.44 18.37 22.24
CA TYR A 299 3.86 18.13 22.54
C TYR A 299 4.62 19.41 22.96
N THR A 300 4.19 20.59 22.49
CA THR A 300 4.77 21.89 22.88
C THR A 300 4.50 22.18 24.36
N ASP A 301 3.29 21.87 24.83
CA ASP A 301 2.91 22.00 26.24
C ASP A 301 3.67 21.01 27.13
N LEU A 302 4.11 19.87 26.59
CA LEU A 302 4.87 18.84 27.31
C LEU A 302 6.37 19.19 27.42
N ILE A 303 6.99 19.68 26.34
CA ILE A 303 8.39 20.15 26.35
C ILE A 303 8.53 21.43 27.21
N GLY A 304 7.48 22.26 27.28
CA GLY A 304 7.50 23.51 28.02
C GLY A 304 8.42 24.57 27.41
N SER A 305 8.93 25.49 28.24
CA SER A 305 9.76 26.62 27.81
C SER A 305 11.22 26.22 27.52
N SER A 306 11.43 25.33 26.54
CA SER A 306 12.75 24.98 26.04
C SER A 306 13.28 26.05 25.08
N ASN A 307 14.48 26.56 25.35
CA ASN A 307 15.19 27.50 24.47
C ASN A 307 15.87 26.81 23.27
N SER A 308 15.54 25.54 22.97
CA SER A 308 16.15 24.77 21.89
C SER A 308 15.55 25.10 20.53
N ILE A 309 16.42 25.39 19.55
CA ILE A 309 16.04 25.52 18.14
C ILE A 309 15.37 24.24 17.60
N LEU A 310 15.77 23.06 18.09
CA LEU A 310 15.20 21.77 17.68
C LEU A 310 13.76 21.62 18.21
N ALA A 311 13.47 22.10 19.42
CA ALA A 311 12.11 22.10 19.97
C ALA A 311 11.19 23.10 19.23
N MET A 312 11.72 24.25 18.84
CA MET A 312 10.98 25.23 18.03
C MET A 312 10.66 24.68 16.63
N LEU A 313 11.64 24.13 15.92
CA LEU A 313 11.42 23.50 14.60
C LEU A 313 10.53 22.24 14.71
N GLY A 314 10.74 21.42 15.75
CA GLY A 314 9.97 20.22 16.04
C GLY A 314 8.49 20.46 16.36
N SER A 315 8.08 21.71 16.63
CA SER A 315 6.70 22.10 16.93
C SER A 315 6.11 23.15 15.95
N MET A 316 6.88 23.66 14.98
CA MET A 316 6.40 24.72 14.07
C MET A 316 5.43 24.17 12.99
N SER A 317 4.32 24.88 12.69
CA SER A 317 3.27 24.34 11.79
C SER A 317 3.77 24.13 10.36
N SER A 318 4.49 25.11 9.82
CA SER A 318 5.06 25.08 8.47
C SER A 318 6.12 23.97 8.30
N ILE A 319 6.76 23.54 9.39
CA ILE A 319 7.73 22.45 9.35
C ILE A 319 7.04 21.09 9.20
N ILE A 320 5.74 20.93 9.50
CA ILE A 320 5.06 19.64 9.30
C ILE A 320 4.99 19.27 7.80
N SER A 321 4.40 20.11 6.94
CA SER A 321 4.42 19.88 5.49
C SER A 321 5.84 20.06 4.90
N GLY A 322 6.60 21.04 5.43
CA GLY A 322 7.94 21.36 4.95
C GLY A 322 8.95 20.23 5.15
N ARG A 323 8.93 19.54 6.30
CA ARG A 323 9.79 18.40 6.60
C ARG A 323 9.47 17.21 5.70
N ILE A 324 8.20 16.92 5.44
CA ILE A 324 7.80 15.90 4.46
C ILE A 324 8.39 16.24 3.08
N SER A 325 8.22 17.50 2.64
CA SER A 325 8.69 17.96 1.31
C SER A 325 10.21 17.86 1.19
N TYR A 326 10.93 18.25 2.25
CA TYR A 326 12.39 18.15 2.36
C TYR A 326 12.88 16.69 2.34
N VAL A 327 12.24 15.80 3.12
CA VAL A 327 12.62 14.38 3.23
C VAL A 327 12.41 13.62 1.92
N ILE A 328 11.34 13.91 1.18
CA ILE A 328 11.08 13.26 -0.13
C ILE A 328 11.81 13.95 -1.29
N GLY A 329 12.32 15.18 -1.10
CA GLY A 329 12.98 15.96 -2.15
C GLY A 329 12.01 16.59 -3.16
N SER A 330 10.80 16.97 -2.74
CA SER A 330 9.81 17.59 -3.61
C SER A 330 9.93 19.12 -3.66
N HIS A 331 9.75 19.67 -4.86
CA HIS A 331 9.63 21.11 -5.12
C HIS A 331 8.17 21.58 -5.26
N GLY A 332 7.19 20.68 -5.13
CA GLY A 332 5.77 21.00 -5.21
C GLY A 332 5.25 21.89 -4.07
N PRO A 333 4.03 22.45 -4.16
CA PRO A 333 3.48 23.35 -3.15
C PRO A 333 3.34 22.67 -1.78
N SER A 334 4.01 23.20 -0.76
CA SER A 334 3.98 22.67 0.60
C SER A 334 3.18 23.56 1.54
N MET A 335 2.12 23.04 2.15
CA MET A 335 1.19 23.79 3.00
C MET A 335 0.71 22.96 4.20
N THR A 336 0.77 23.55 5.40
CA THR A 336 0.06 23.06 6.59
C THR A 336 -1.17 23.94 6.80
N VAL A 337 -2.33 23.31 6.97
CA VAL A 337 -3.66 23.93 6.97
C VAL A 337 -4.31 23.74 8.34
N ASP A 338 -4.73 24.83 8.98
CA ASP A 338 -5.58 24.78 10.17
C ASP A 338 -6.93 25.46 9.89
N THR A 339 -7.97 24.62 9.84
CA THR A 339 -9.38 25.00 9.90
C THR A 339 -10.10 24.11 10.93
N ALA A 340 -9.39 23.77 12.01
CA ALA A 340 -9.78 22.82 13.06
C ALA A 340 -10.28 21.48 12.48
N CYS A 341 -11.48 21.03 12.87
CA CYS A 341 -12.04 19.74 12.48
C CYS A 341 -12.33 19.55 10.97
N SER A 342 -12.12 20.59 10.15
CA SER A 342 -12.20 20.51 8.68
C SER A 342 -10.83 20.44 7.99
N SER A 343 -9.71 20.60 8.71
CA SER A 343 -8.37 20.84 8.15
C SER A 343 -7.97 19.88 7.02
N SER A 344 -8.09 18.56 7.21
CA SER A 344 -7.72 17.59 6.16
C SER A 344 -8.62 17.61 4.94
N LEU A 345 -9.92 17.92 5.07
CA LEU A 345 -10.81 18.01 3.91
C LEU A 345 -10.63 19.35 3.15
N VAL A 346 -10.26 20.42 3.84
CA VAL A 346 -9.80 21.67 3.19
C VAL A 346 -8.44 21.46 2.51
N ALA A 347 -7.54 20.65 3.09
CA ALA A 347 -6.29 20.26 2.45
C ALA A 347 -6.50 19.45 1.15
N VAL A 348 -7.56 18.63 1.06
CA VAL A 348 -7.98 17.99 -0.20
C VAL A 348 -8.37 19.05 -1.24
N GLU A 349 -9.19 20.06 -0.88
CA GLU A 349 -9.62 21.11 -1.83
C GLU A 349 -8.41 21.87 -2.40
N LEU A 350 -7.46 22.25 -1.53
CA LEU A 350 -6.26 22.98 -1.91
C LEU A 350 -5.33 22.15 -2.81
N ALA A 351 -5.23 20.84 -2.56
CA ALA A 351 -4.51 19.90 -3.41
C ALA A 351 -5.16 19.74 -4.79
N ILE A 352 -6.48 19.56 -4.84
CA ILE A 352 -7.26 19.49 -6.09
C ILE A 352 -7.10 20.81 -6.89
N ASN A 353 -7.12 21.95 -6.21
CA ASN A 353 -6.82 23.25 -6.80
C ASN A 353 -5.41 23.34 -7.40
N ALA A 354 -4.39 22.79 -6.74
CA ALA A 354 -3.01 22.78 -7.22
C ALA A 354 -2.82 21.85 -8.43
N LEU A 355 -3.34 20.63 -8.37
CA LEU A 355 -3.37 19.65 -9.47
C LEU A 355 -4.07 20.24 -10.70
N ASN A 356 -5.26 20.81 -10.53
CA ASN A 356 -6.04 21.38 -11.63
C ASN A 356 -5.30 22.54 -12.30
N LYS A 357 -4.65 23.41 -11.52
CA LYS A 357 -3.82 24.53 -12.01
C LYS A 357 -2.40 24.12 -12.47
N GLY A 358 -2.08 22.83 -12.50
CA GLY A 358 -0.77 22.33 -12.99
C GLY A 358 0.41 22.79 -12.13
N ARG A 359 0.19 23.03 -10.84
CA ARG A 359 1.25 23.46 -9.89
C ARG A 359 2.03 22.30 -9.29
N CYS A 360 1.55 21.08 -9.47
CA CYS A 360 2.22 19.82 -9.22
C CYS A 360 1.51 18.70 -10.00
N SER A 361 2.25 17.66 -10.38
CA SER A 361 1.75 16.49 -11.08
C SER A 361 0.91 15.58 -10.18
N ARG A 362 1.30 15.48 -8.90
CA ARG A 362 0.61 14.73 -7.84
C ARG A 362 0.51 15.56 -6.57
N ALA A 363 -0.35 15.14 -5.65
CA ALA A 363 -0.43 15.71 -4.32
C ALA A 363 -0.57 14.65 -3.23
N ILE A 364 0.23 14.78 -2.18
CA ILE A 364 0.04 14.09 -0.90
C ILE A 364 -0.86 14.98 -0.05
N VAL A 365 -2.01 14.44 0.35
CA VAL A 365 -2.90 15.06 1.34
C VAL A 365 -2.86 14.24 2.61
N ALA A 366 -2.71 14.90 3.75
CA ALA A 366 -2.68 14.23 5.05
C ALA A 366 -3.55 14.94 6.07
N GLY A 367 -3.88 14.23 7.14
CA GLY A 367 -4.37 14.82 8.38
C GLY A 367 -3.82 14.03 9.56
N VAL A 368 -3.42 14.75 10.61
CA VAL A 368 -2.88 14.14 11.84
C VAL A 368 -3.52 14.76 13.09
N ASN A 369 -3.68 13.95 14.12
CA ASN A 369 -4.02 14.38 15.47
C ASN A 369 -3.44 13.37 16.48
N LEU A 370 -2.94 13.83 17.62
CA LEU A 370 -2.56 12.96 18.75
C LEU A 370 -2.96 13.60 20.09
N ILE A 371 -3.46 12.77 21.00
CA ILE A 371 -3.80 13.15 22.37
C ILE A 371 -2.57 12.88 23.25
N LEU A 372 -1.91 13.92 23.72
CA LEU A 372 -0.63 13.84 24.43
C LEU A 372 -0.66 14.49 25.82
N SER A 373 -1.50 15.51 26.08
CA SER A 373 -1.46 16.29 27.33
C SER A 373 -2.79 16.36 28.09
N GLU A 374 -2.66 16.40 29.41
CA GLU A 374 -3.77 16.67 30.34
C GLU A 374 -4.44 18.02 30.04
N LYS A 375 -3.64 19.05 29.73
CA LYS A 375 -4.11 20.41 29.44
C LYS A 375 -4.99 20.47 28.20
N GLY A 376 -4.59 19.82 27.10
CA GLY A 376 -5.36 19.79 25.85
C GLY A 376 -6.72 19.11 26.00
N GLN A 377 -6.78 18.04 26.80
CA GLN A 377 -8.00 17.33 27.19
C GLN A 377 -8.89 18.17 28.13
N GLY A 378 -8.33 18.65 29.25
CA GLY A 378 -9.07 19.28 30.35
C GLY A 378 -9.75 20.59 29.98
N VAL A 379 -9.12 21.43 29.16
CA VAL A 379 -9.71 22.69 28.68
C VAL A 379 -10.94 22.42 27.79
N ARG A 380 -10.91 21.37 26.97
CA ARG A 380 -12.06 20.96 26.13
C ARG A 380 -13.20 20.33 26.95
N ALA A 381 -12.86 19.61 28.03
CA ALA A 381 -13.83 19.11 29.00
C ALA A 381 -14.53 20.27 29.73
N ASN A 382 -13.77 21.26 30.22
CA ASN A 382 -14.30 22.49 30.80
C ASN A 382 -15.25 23.23 29.83
N GLY A 383 -14.86 23.34 28.56
CA GLY A 383 -15.67 23.88 27.47
C GLY A 383 -16.90 23.04 27.08
N LYS A 384 -17.17 21.91 27.76
CA LYS A 384 -18.29 20.98 27.52
C LYS A 384 -18.34 20.46 26.07
N MET A 385 -17.18 20.34 25.43
CA MET A 385 -17.04 19.86 24.06
C MET A 385 -16.95 18.33 23.98
N LEU A 386 -16.41 17.70 25.03
CA LEU A 386 -16.11 16.26 25.07
C LEU A 386 -17.19 15.47 25.80
N SER A 387 -17.41 14.22 25.37
CA SER A 387 -18.21 13.25 26.13
C SER A 387 -17.34 12.59 27.21
N HIS A 388 -17.94 12.35 28.39
CA HIS A 388 -17.21 11.89 29.57
C HIS A 388 -16.37 10.61 29.33
N HIS A 389 -16.98 9.56 28.78
CA HIS A 389 -16.28 8.29 28.49
C HIS A 389 -15.48 8.30 27.18
N GLY A 390 -15.42 9.41 26.44
CA GLY A 390 -14.65 9.54 25.19
C GLY A 390 -15.28 8.86 23.96
N MET A 391 -16.60 8.81 23.86
CA MET A 391 -17.36 8.22 22.74
C MET A 391 -18.17 9.28 21.99
N SER A 392 -18.14 9.29 20.66
CA SER A 392 -19.10 10.09 19.87
C SER A 392 -20.41 9.32 19.71
N LEU A 393 -21.44 9.72 20.48
CA LEU A 393 -22.77 9.12 20.45
C LEU A 393 -23.63 9.76 19.35
N SER A 394 -23.18 9.66 18.11
CA SER A 394 -23.69 10.46 16.98
C SER A 394 -25.18 10.19 16.69
N PHE A 395 -25.94 11.27 16.56
CA PHE A 395 -27.40 11.30 16.33
C PHE A 395 -28.29 10.69 17.43
N ASP A 396 -27.70 10.18 18.52
CA ASP A 396 -28.41 9.56 19.63
C ASP A 396 -28.92 10.60 20.66
N ALA A 397 -30.00 10.28 21.37
CA ALA A 397 -30.55 11.11 22.44
C ALA A 397 -29.55 11.36 23.60
N ARG A 398 -28.56 10.47 23.79
CA ARG A 398 -27.46 10.59 24.79
C ARG A 398 -26.29 11.46 24.31
N ALA A 399 -26.35 12.01 23.09
CA ALA A 399 -25.37 12.96 22.57
C ALA A 399 -25.02 14.03 23.63
N SER A 400 -23.73 14.23 23.90
CA SER A 400 -23.23 15.05 25.01
C SER A 400 -21.96 15.84 24.70
N GLY A 401 -21.30 15.53 23.59
CA GLY A 401 -19.92 15.92 23.27
C GLY A 401 -19.27 14.84 22.41
N TYR A 402 -18.09 15.11 21.86
CA TYR A 402 -17.36 14.14 21.05
C TYR A 402 -16.31 13.38 21.84
N GLY A 403 -16.00 12.14 21.41
CA GLY A 403 -14.80 11.45 21.86
C GLY A 403 -13.60 11.90 21.05
N ARG A 404 -12.52 12.41 21.67
CA ARG A 404 -11.28 12.70 20.95
C ARG A 404 -10.57 11.43 20.49
N SER A 405 -9.80 11.55 19.42
CA SER A 405 -9.04 10.46 18.85
C SER A 405 -7.63 10.85 18.43
N ASP A 406 -6.67 9.96 18.69
CA ASP A 406 -5.46 9.86 17.88
C ASP A 406 -5.84 9.49 16.43
N GLY A 407 -5.12 9.98 15.43
CA GLY A 407 -5.26 9.44 14.08
C GLY A 407 -4.38 10.16 13.06
N CYS A 408 -3.68 9.37 12.26
CA CYS A 408 -3.00 9.81 11.04
C CYS A 408 -3.68 9.18 9.83
N THR A 409 -3.90 9.92 8.76
CA THR A 409 -4.32 9.37 7.46
C THR A 409 -3.69 10.19 6.34
N VAL A 410 -3.09 9.51 5.37
CA VAL A 410 -2.41 10.07 4.21
C VAL A 410 -3.03 9.48 2.94
N ILE A 411 -3.20 10.30 1.90
CA ILE A 411 -3.84 9.96 0.64
C ILE A 411 -3.01 10.58 -0.50
N VAL A 412 -2.74 9.81 -1.55
CA VAL A 412 -2.10 10.31 -2.78
C VAL A 412 -3.15 10.58 -3.85
N LEU A 413 -3.11 11.78 -4.44
CA LEU A 413 -4.01 12.29 -5.46
C LEU A 413 -3.26 12.63 -6.76
N GLU A 414 -3.86 12.35 -7.91
CA GLU A 414 -3.46 12.89 -9.22
C GLU A 414 -4.69 13.11 -10.13
N LYS A 415 -4.52 13.80 -11.26
CA LYS A 415 -5.56 13.83 -12.30
C LYS A 415 -5.80 12.42 -12.86
N VAL A 416 -7.06 12.09 -13.12
CA VAL A 416 -7.45 10.76 -13.61
C VAL A 416 -6.87 10.50 -15.00
N ARG A 417 -6.25 9.32 -15.16
CA ARG A 417 -5.67 8.83 -16.42
C ARG A 417 -6.31 7.49 -16.80
N PRO A 418 -6.64 7.24 -18.09
CA PRO A 418 -7.34 6.01 -18.50
C PRO A 418 -6.59 4.69 -18.24
N GLU A 419 -5.26 4.74 -18.10
CA GLU A 419 -4.39 3.59 -17.91
C GLU A 419 -4.11 3.21 -16.44
N VAL A 420 -4.76 3.87 -15.48
CA VAL A 420 -4.52 3.68 -14.03
C VAL A 420 -5.82 3.35 -13.27
N GLU A 421 -5.82 2.24 -12.54
CA GLU A 421 -6.92 1.87 -11.64
C GLU A 421 -6.74 2.58 -10.27
N TYR A 422 -7.63 3.53 -10.00
CA TYR A 422 -7.67 4.28 -8.74
C TYR A 422 -8.53 3.56 -7.68
N LEU A 423 -8.28 3.82 -6.40
CA LEU A 423 -9.13 3.28 -5.32
C LEU A 423 -10.54 3.88 -5.35
N ALA A 424 -10.63 5.16 -5.70
CA ALA A 424 -11.87 5.92 -5.96
C ALA A 424 -11.54 7.22 -6.72
N LYS A 425 -12.56 7.99 -7.11
CA LYS A 425 -12.43 9.33 -7.67
C LYS A 425 -13.10 10.37 -6.77
N ILE A 426 -12.53 11.57 -6.67
CA ILE A 426 -13.21 12.76 -6.12
C ILE A 426 -13.74 13.53 -7.32
N ILE A 427 -15.06 13.70 -7.41
CA ILE A 427 -15.72 14.33 -8.56
C ILE A 427 -16.10 15.79 -8.31
N ASP A 428 -16.35 16.16 -7.06
CA ASP A 428 -16.55 17.54 -6.64
C ASP A 428 -16.13 17.73 -5.17
N ILE A 429 -15.65 18.92 -4.83
CA ILE A 429 -15.31 19.34 -3.47
C ILE A 429 -15.52 20.86 -3.33
N ASN A 430 -16.03 21.29 -2.18
CA ASN A 430 -16.34 22.69 -1.93
C ASN A 430 -16.08 23.06 -0.47
N VAL A 431 -15.74 24.33 -0.23
CA VAL A 431 -15.44 24.90 1.09
C VAL A 431 -16.14 26.26 1.24
N ASN A 432 -16.80 26.49 2.38
CA ASN A 432 -17.33 27.81 2.74
C ASN A 432 -17.13 28.13 4.23
N HIS A 433 -17.66 29.27 4.69
CA HIS A 433 -17.66 29.64 6.10
C HIS A 433 -19.08 29.91 6.62
N GLY A 434 -19.31 29.65 7.90
CA GLY A 434 -20.60 29.80 8.58
C GLY A 434 -21.14 31.24 8.62
N GLY A 435 -20.26 32.23 8.46
CA GLY A 435 -20.57 33.65 8.59
C GLY A 435 -20.86 34.04 10.04
N LYS A 436 -21.76 35.02 10.22
CA LYS A 436 -22.22 35.45 11.55
C LYS A 436 -23.33 34.53 12.05
N SER A 437 -23.04 33.69 13.03
CA SER A 437 -24.01 32.88 13.79
C SER A 437 -24.19 33.41 15.22
N VAL A 438 -24.83 32.64 16.11
CA VAL A 438 -25.16 33.05 17.50
C VAL A 438 -23.91 33.18 18.38
N SER A 439 -22.90 32.35 18.15
CA SER A 439 -21.57 32.44 18.76
C SER A 439 -20.53 31.86 17.79
N LEU A 440 -19.25 32.18 17.96
CA LEU A 440 -18.17 31.72 17.07
C LEU A 440 -18.17 30.21 16.81
N THR A 441 -18.57 29.40 17.79
CA THR A 441 -18.59 27.93 17.74
C THR A 441 -19.96 27.35 17.37
N THR A 442 -20.98 28.18 17.16
CA THR A 442 -22.32 27.72 16.74
C THR A 442 -22.35 27.51 15.22
N PRO A 443 -22.62 26.28 14.72
CA PRO A 443 -22.68 26.03 13.28
C PRO A 443 -23.86 26.78 12.63
N SER A 444 -23.73 27.07 11.34
CA SER A 444 -24.69 27.84 10.56
C SER A 444 -25.48 26.92 9.61
N PRO A 445 -26.78 26.62 9.90
CA PRO A 445 -27.59 25.73 9.07
C PRO A 445 -27.72 26.26 7.63
N ALA A 446 -27.76 27.58 7.47
CA ALA A 446 -27.82 28.24 6.17
C ALA A 446 -26.54 28.01 5.36
N ALA A 447 -25.35 28.16 5.96
CA ALA A 447 -24.08 27.93 5.28
C ALA A 447 -23.87 26.47 4.88
N GLN A 448 -24.22 25.52 5.76
CA GLN A 448 -24.20 24.08 5.45
C GLN A 448 -25.18 23.75 4.30
N LYS A 449 -26.39 24.32 4.33
CA LYS A 449 -27.39 24.14 3.26
C LYS A 449 -26.95 24.72 1.92
N ILE A 450 -26.24 25.86 1.92
CA ILE A 450 -25.63 26.45 0.72
C ILE A 450 -24.49 25.57 0.20
N LEU A 451 -23.62 25.07 1.08
CA LEU A 451 -22.49 24.20 0.72
C LEU A 451 -22.98 22.94 -0.01
N VAL A 452 -23.85 22.17 0.65
CA VAL A 452 -24.38 20.90 0.13
C VAL A 452 -25.18 21.13 -1.16
N LYS A 453 -26.01 22.19 -1.24
CA LYS A 453 -26.72 22.53 -2.49
C LYS A 453 -25.83 23.05 -3.63
N THR A 454 -24.62 23.51 -3.36
CA THR A 454 -23.68 23.96 -4.40
C THR A 454 -22.93 22.77 -4.98
N LEU A 455 -22.48 21.86 -4.11
CA LEU A 455 -21.84 20.59 -4.44
C LEU A 455 -22.78 19.68 -5.28
N LEU A 456 -24.05 19.59 -4.89
CA LEU A 456 -25.08 18.80 -5.60
C LEU A 456 -25.60 19.45 -6.90
N ARG A 457 -24.83 20.37 -7.50
CA ARG A 457 -25.05 20.84 -8.88
C ARG A 457 -24.37 19.95 -9.91
N ASN A 458 -23.30 19.26 -9.50
CA ASN A 458 -22.42 18.50 -10.38
C ASN A 458 -22.61 16.96 -10.26
N CYS A 459 -23.57 16.51 -9.43
CA CYS A 459 -23.95 15.11 -9.24
C CYS A 459 -25.46 15.05 -8.99
N MET A 460 -26.19 14.14 -9.65
CA MET A 460 -27.64 14.04 -9.50
C MET A 460 -28.01 13.32 -8.20
N LEU A 461 -29.03 13.81 -7.50
CA LEU A 461 -29.51 13.24 -6.23
C LEU A 461 -29.86 11.74 -6.31
N SER A 462 -30.22 11.23 -7.48
CA SER A 462 -30.53 9.82 -7.74
C SER A 462 -29.29 8.91 -7.84
N GLU A 463 -28.10 9.48 -8.03
CA GLU A 463 -26.84 8.74 -8.23
C GLU A 463 -26.08 8.52 -6.91
N LEU A 464 -26.58 9.09 -5.81
CA LEU A 464 -25.94 9.18 -4.50
C LEU A 464 -26.48 8.08 -3.57
N GLN A 465 -25.67 7.11 -3.18
CA GLN A 465 -26.12 5.96 -2.36
C GLN A 465 -25.81 6.06 -0.87
N TYR A 466 -25.01 7.03 -0.40
CA TYR A 466 -24.64 7.18 1.02
C TYR A 466 -24.20 8.62 1.37
N TRP A 467 -24.33 9.01 2.64
CA TRP A 467 -23.69 10.22 3.20
C TRP A 467 -22.88 9.94 4.48
N GLU A 468 -21.63 10.41 4.49
CA GLU A 468 -20.73 10.41 5.64
C GLU A 468 -20.79 11.78 6.33
N ALA A 469 -21.61 11.87 7.37
CA ALA A 469 -21.85 13.11 8.10
C ALA A 469 -20.68 13.48 9.04
N HIS A 470 -20.56 14.77 9.35
CA HIS A 470 -19.59 15.25 10.33
C HIS A 470 -19.91 14.70 11.73
N GLY A 471 -21.19 14.65 12.13
CA GLY A 471 -21.77 13.76 13.16
C GLY A 471 -20.92 13.54 14.40
N THR A 472 -20.75 14.56 15.24
CA THR A 472 -19.80 14.53 16.35
C THR A 472 -20.34 13.92 17.64
N GLY A 473 -21.64 13.69 17.79
CA GLY A 473 -22.26 13.30 19.05
C GLY A 473 -22.58 14.50 19.95
N THR A 474 -22.79 15.68 19.36
CA THR A 474 -23.04 16.94 20.08
C THR A 474 -24.52 17.32 20.07
N ARG A 475 -25.02 17.82 21.21
CA ARG A 475 -26.45 18.19 21.40
C ARG A 475 -26.98 19.25 20.43
N VAL A 476 -26.10 20.02 19.79
CA VAL A 476 -26.45 21.16 18.92
C VAL A 476 -25.98 20.93 17.48
N GLY A 477 -24.79 20.35 17.27
CA GLY A 477 -24.26 20.09 15.93
C GLY A 477 -25.03 19.00 15.20
N ASP A 478 -25.31 17.88 15.88
CA ASP A 478 -25.96 16.72 15.26
C ASP A 478 -27.40 17.05 14.78
N PRO A 479 -28.27 17.73 15.55
CA PRO A 479 -29.55 18.24 15.04
C PRO A 479 -29.42 19.22 13.89
N ILE A 480 -28.45 20.14 13.93
CA ILE A 480 -28.27 21.14 12.86
C ILE A 480 -27.86 20.47 11.54
N GLU A 481 -26.88 19.56 11.57
CA GLU A 481 -26.43 18.86 10.36
C GLU A 481 -27.53 17.96 9.80
N LEU A 482 -28.15 17.10 10.61
CA LEU A 482 -29.13 16.15 10.11
C LEU A 482 -30.40 16.84 9.60
N ASN A 483 -30.87 17.91 10.25
CA ASN A 483 -32.02 18.68 9.74
C ASN A 483 -31.67 19.42 8.42
N VAL A 484 -30.43 19.87 8.24
CA VAL A 484 -29.96 20.41 6.95
C VAL A 484 -29.96 19.33 5.88
N LEU A 485 -29.33 18.18 6.12
CA LEU A 485 -29.24 17.07 5.16
C LEU A 485 -30.64 16.52 4.81
N SER A 486 -31.49 16.31 5.81
CA SER A 486 -32.90 15.88 5.70
C SER A 486 -33.73 16.80 4.81
N SER A 487 -33.40 18.09 4.78
CA SER A 487 -34.07 19.10 3.94
C SER A 487 -33.54 19.22 2.51
N ILE A 488 -32.67 18.30 2.07
CA ILE A 488 -32.02 18.27 0.74
C ILE A 488 -32.03 16.84 0.16
N LEU A 489 -31.53 15.89 0.93
CA LEU A 489 -31.30 14.48 0.58
C LEU A 489 -32.52 13.64 0.98
N LYS A 490 -32.81 12.56 0.24
CA LYS A 490 -33.98 11.70 0.48
C LYS A 490 -33.64 10.23 0.31
N SER A 491 -34.20 9.37 1.17
CA SER A 491 -34.12 7.91 1.07
C SER A 491 -32.71 7.28 1.03
N ILE A 492 -31.65 8.05 1.35
CA ILE A 492 -30.27 7.54 1.45
C ILE A 492 -29.95 7.13 2.90
N PRO A 493 -29.06 6.15 3.11
CA PRO A 493 -28.46 5.90 4.41
C PRO A 493 -27.38 6.94 4.75
N ILE A 494 -27.32 7.32 6.02
CA ILE A 494 -26.31 8.21 6.61
C ILE A 494 -25.61 7.47 7.76
N GLY A 495 -24.33 7.77 7.95
CA GLY A 495 -23.60 7.46 9.17
C GLY A 495 -22.42 8.40 9.38
N THR A 496 -21.51 8.03 10.28
CA THR A 496 -20.23 8.72 10.47
C THR A 496 -19.19 7.75 11.02
N VAL A 497 -17.91 7.95 10.73
CA VAL A 497 -16.79 7.14 11.21
C VAL A 497 -16.51 7.34 12.70
N LYS A 498 -16.96 8.46 13.27
CA LYS A 498 -16.64 8.89 14.64
C LYS A 498 -17.25 7.99 15.72
N THR A 499 -18.31 7.26 15.39
CA THR A 499 -18.88 6.22 16.28
C THR A 499 -17.98 4.99 16.40
N SER A 500 -17.06 4.76 15.47
CA SER A 500 -16.15 3.60 15.48
C SER A 500 -14.77 3.97 16.00
N VAL A 501 -14.17 5.05 15.48
CA VAL A 501 -12.78 5.46 15.78
C VAL A 501 -12.66 6.74 16.61
N GLY A 502 -13.76 7.36 17.02
CA GLY A 502 -13.76 8.70 17.65
C GLY A 502 -13.48 9.84 16.65
N HIS A 503 -13.40 11.07 17.15
CA HIS A 503 -13.11 12.26 16.36
C HIS A 503 -11.61 12.60 16.38
N GLY A 504 -10.91 12.27 15.30
CA GLY A 504 -9.50 12.63 15.08
C GLY A 504 -9.23 14.11 14.78
N GLU A 505 -10.09 15.03 15.24
CA GLU A 505 -10.01 16.49 14.98
C GLU A 505 -9.56 16.83 13.55
N ALA A 506 -8.30 17.24 13.34
CA ALA A 506 -7.76 17.61 12.02
C ALA A 506 -7.65 16.44 11.03
N SER A 507 -7.45 15.19 11.48
CA SER A 507 -7.42 13.99 10.62
C SER A 507 -8.79 13.44 10.25
N ALA A 508 -9.85 13.90 10.91
CA ALA A 508 -11.19 13.34 10.76
C ALA A 508 -11.77 13.42 9.33
N GLY A 509 -11.37 14.41 8.53
CA GLY A 509 -11.73 14.51 7.12
C GLY A 509 -11.09 13.41 6.28
N ALA A 510 -9.77 13.24 6.38
CA ALA A 510 -9.04 12.18 5.68
C ALA A 510 -9.48 10.77 6.13
N THR A 511 -9.73 10.55 7.42
CA THR A 511 -10.24 9.27 7.95
C THR A 511 -11.63 8.93 7.39
N ALA A 512 -12.52 9.91 7.31
CA ALA A 512 -13.86 9.75 6.75
C ALA A 512 -13.83 9.52 5.22
N LEU A 513 -12.93 10.19 4.51
CA LEU A 513 -12.67 9.96 3.08
C LEU A 513 -12.15 8.53 2.84
N LEU A 514 -11.18 8.05 3.63
CA LEU A 514 -10.68 6.68 3.53
C LEU A 514 -11.77 5.64 3.82
N LYS A 515 -12.66 5.88 4.78
CA LYS A 515 -13.86 5.04 4.99
C LYS A 515 -14.70 4.96 3.70
N LEU A 516 -14.98 6.08 3.04
CA LEU A 516 -15.75 6.09 1.80
C LEU A 516 -15.07 5.35 0.64
N VAL A 517 -13.75 5.47 0.50
CA VAL A 517 -12.97 4.70 -0.48
C VAL A 517 -13.17 3.20 -0.26
N LEU A 518 -12.96 2.72 0.97
CA LEU A 518 -13.09 1.30 1.31
C LEU A 518 -14.52 0.78 1.11
N MET A 519 -15.53 1.60 1.45
CA MET A 519 -16.95 1.30 1.19
C MET A 519 -17.25 1.14 -0.30
N LEU A 520 -16.78 2.07 -1.15
CA LEU A 520 -16.97 2.03 -2.60
C LEU A 520 -16.32 0.80 -3.23
N GLN A 521 -15.11 0.44 -2.78
CA GLN A 521 -14.42 -0.76 -3.26
C GLN A 521 -15.19 -2.05 -2.89
N ASN A 522 -15.71 -2.13 -1.66
CA ASN A 522 -16.31 -3.35 -1.11
C ASN A 522 -17.83 -3.50 -1.28
N ASN A 523 -18.56 -2.47 -1.77
CA ASN A 523 -20.04 -2.47 -1.85
C ASN A 523 -20.72 -2.82 -0.51
N TYR A 524 -20.27 -2.20 0.58
CA TYR A 524 -20.80 -2.43 1.92
C TYR A 524 -20.78 -1.15 2.76
N ILE A 525 -21.86 -0.90 3.51
CA ILE A 525 -21.96 0.21 4.46
C ILE A 525 -21.73 -0.33 5.88
N PRO A 526 -20.71 0.14 6.62
CA PRO A 526 -20.48 -0.17 8.03
C PRO A 526 -21.62 0.24 8.97
N PRO A 527 -21.79 -0.43 10.12
CA PRO A 527 -22.77 -0.05 11.14
C PRO A 527 -22.44 1.31 11.79
N LEU A 528 -23.49 2.04 12.18
CA LEU A 528 -23.45 3.21 13.03
C LEU A 528 -23.42 2.76 14.49
N ASN A 529 -22.21 2.62 15.03
CA ASN A 529 -21.98 2.19 16.40
C ASN A 529 -22.63 3.14 17.44
N HIS A 530 -22.82 2.63 18.66
CA HIS A 530 -23.43 3.30 19.81
C HIS A 530 -24.90 3.77 19.69
N PHE A 531 -25.50 3.80 18.50
CA PHE A 531 -26.87 4.30 18.32
C PHE A 531 -27.93 3.39 18.95
N HIS A 532 -28.76 3.92 19.85
CA HIS A 532 -29.91 3.24 20.46
C HIS A 532 -31.23 3.96 20.15
N VAL A 533 -31.29 5.29 20.32
CA VAL A 533 -32.52 6.10 20.22
C VAL A 533 -32.21 7.44 19.57
N LEU A 534 -32.99 7.82 18.55
CA LEU A 534 -32.82 9.09 17.84
C LEU A 534 -33.00 10.30 18.77
N ASN A 535 -32.12 11.29 18.64
CA ASN A 535 -32.26 12.57 19.31
C ASN A 535 -33.56 13.28 18.88
N SER A 536 -34.41 13.68 19.82
CA SER A 536 -35.74 14.28 19.57
C SER A 536 -35.72 15.64 18.87
N HIS A 537 -34.54 16.25 18.70
CA HIS A 537 -34.36 17.47 17.89
C HIS A 537 -33.99 17.18 16.41
N ILE A 538 -33.82 15.92 16.02
CA ILE A 538 -33.58 15.49 14.63
C ILE A 538 -34.92 15.13 13.97
N ASP A 539 -35.32 15.91 12.97
CA ASP A 539 -36.29 15.50 11.97
C ASP A 539 -35.56 14.79 10.82
N ILE A 540 -35.54 13.46 10.88
CA ILE A 540 -34.85 12.62 9.90
C ILE A 540 -35.59 12.49 8.56
N ASN A 541 -36.86 12.91 8.47
CA ASN A 541 -37.78 12.73 7.34
C ASN A 541 -37.71 11.34 6.67
N THR A 542 -36.90 11.22 5.61
CA THR A 542 -36.77 10.02 4.77
C THR A 542 -35.36 9.43 4.77
N LEU A 543 -34.43 10.03 5.51
CA LEU A 543 -33.08 9.50 5.65
C LEU A 543 -33.10 8.24 6.52
N ARG A 544 -32.15 7.33 6.28
CA ARG A 544 -31.98 6.14 7.11
C ARG A 544 -30.68 6.22 7.89
N LEU A 545 -30.64 5.76 9.13
CA LEU A 545 -29.38 5.44 9.80
C LEU A 545 -28.99 4.00 9.47
N SER A 546 -27.73 3.74 9.15
CA SER A 546 -27.22 2.37 8.98
C SER A 546 -26.85 1.75 10.34
N ILE A 547 -27.85 1.52 11.19
CA ILE A 547 -27.67 0.97 12.55
C ILE A 547 -26.97 -0.40 12.50
N VAL A 548 -27.33 -1.22 11.51
CA VAL A 548 -26.62 -2.44 11.13
C VAL A 548 -25.90 -2.23 9.79
N GLY A 549 -24.77 -2.90 9.60
CA GLY A 549 -24.06 -2.84 8.32
C GLY A 549 -24.74 -3.67 7.24
N GLU A 550 -24.70 -3.20 5.99
CA GLU A 550 -25.41 -3.82 4.85
C GLU A 550 -24.54 -3.90 3.59
N ASN A 551 -24.70 -4.99 2.82
CA ASN A 551 -24.21 -5.03 1.44
C ASN A 551 -25.09 -4.08 0.60
N ARG A 552 -24.46 -3.18 -0.15
CA ARG A 552 -25.13 -2.22 -1.02
C ARG A 552 -24.18 -1.81 -2.14
N GLU A 553 -24.65 -1.81 -3.38
CA GLU A 553 -23.88 -1.22 -4.47
C GLU A 553 -23.71 0.29 -4.25
N LEU A 554 -22.47 0.75 -4.27
CA LEU A 554 -22.12 2.16 -4.09
C LEU A 554 -21.38 2.65 -5.33
N MET A 555 -21.90 3.74 -5.92
CA MET A 555 -21.30 4.43 -7.06
C MET A 555 -20.89 5.85 -6.70
N ASN A 556 -21.69 6.60 -5.93
CA ASN A 556 -21.33 7.89 -5.38
C ASN A 556 -21.71 8.01 -3.89
N CYS A 557 -20.80 8.55 -3.10
CA CYS A 557 -20.96 8.84 -1.68
C CYS A 557 -20.63 10.31 -1.42
N GLY A 558 -21.45 11.00 -0.62
CA GLY A 558 -21.17 12.37 -0.19
C GLY A 558 -20.59 12.41 1.23
N MET A 559 -19.88 13.49 1.57
CA MET A 559 -19.38 13.70 2.93
C MET A 559 -19.36 15.17 3.37
N THR A 560 -19.36 15.37 4.69
CA THR A 560 -19.21 16.68 5.34
C THR A 560 -18.15 16.66 6.45
N SER A 561 -17.37 17.74 6.58
CA SER A 561 -16.64 18.05 7.81
C SER A 561 -16.63 19.54 8.13
N PHE A 562 -16.91 19.88 9.39
CA PHE A 562 -17.11 21.25 9.85
C PHE A 562 -16.10 21.60 10.94
N GLY A 563 -15.32 22.65 10.73
CA GLY A 563 -14.39 23.20 11.71
C GLY A 563 -15.11 24.04 12.76
N VAL A 564 -14.67 23.96 14.02
CA VAL A 564 -15.26 24.71 15.15
C VAL A 564 -15.11 26.24 15.01
N SER A 565 -14.25 26.71 14.11
CA SER A 565 -14.09 28.12 13.72
C SER A 565 -15.13 28.59 12.67
N GLY A 566 -16.00 27.69 12.19
CA GLY A 566 -17.06 27.96 11.23
C GLY A 566 -16.72 27.60 9.77
N THR A 567 -15.49 27.18 9.45
CA THR A 567 -15.16 26.68 8.10
C THR A 567 -15.83 25.33 7.85
N ASN A 568 -16.51 25.17 6.71
CA ASN A 568 -17.23 23.96 6.34
C ASN A 568 -16.66 23.41 5.03
N ALA A 569 -16.41 22.10 4.95
CA ALA A 569 -15.98 21.41 3.74
C ALA A 569 -16.91 20.23 3.43
N ALA A 570 -17.16 19.97 2.15
CA ALA A 570 -17.97 18.84 1.68
C ALA A 570 -17.48 18.35 0.32
N ALA A 571 -17.59 17.04 0.05
CA ALA A 571 -17.11 16.41 -1.18
C ALA A 571 -18.04 15.28 -1.66
N ILE A 572 -18.01 14.98 -2.96
CA ILE A 572 -18.61 13.77 -3.55
C ILE A 572 -17.49 12.87 -4.08
N ILE A 573 -17.53 11.61 -3.66
CA ILE A 573 -16.57 10.56 -3.99
C ILE A 573 -17.30 9.52 -4.83
N ALA A 574 -16.79 9.25 -6.02
CA ALA A 574 -17.30 8.26 -6.95
C ALA A 574 -16.43 6.99 -6.97
N ARG A 575 -17.02 5.86 -7.35
CA ARG A 575 -16.27 4.63 -7.67
C ARG A 575 -15.32 4.91 -8.85
N ALA A 576 -14.11 4.38 -8.79
CA ALA A 576 -13.29 4.28 -10.00
C ALA A 576 -13.87 3.22 -10.95
N ALA A 577 -13.68 3.40 -12.25
CA ALA A 577 -13.94 2.34 -13.21
C ALA A 577 -12.81 1.31 -13.13
N ALA A 578 -13.17 0.02 -13.07
CA ALA A 578 -12.19 -1.05 -13.22
C ALA A 578 -11.66 -1.05 -14.66
N ILE A 579 -10.34 -1.17 -14.84
CA ILE A 579 -9.74 -1.27 -16.17
C ILE A 579 -9.91 -2.71 -16.68
N SER A 580 -10.25 -2.86 -17.96
CA SER A 580 -10.30 -4.18 -18.59
C SER A 580 -8.93 -4.87 -18.48
N PRO A 581 -8.84 -6.07 -17.89
CA PRO A 581 -7.55 -6.75 -17.73
C PRO A 581 -6.92 -7.04 -19.09
N LYS A 582 -5.63 -6.68 -19.24
CA LYS A 582 -4.85 -7.04 -20.43
C LYS A 582 -4.69 -8.56 -20.52
N ALA A 583 -4.45 -9.06 -21.73
CA ALA A 583 -4.09 -10.46 -21.93
C ALA A 583 -2.77 -10.78 -21.20
N MET A 584 -2.87 -11.53 -20.10
CA MET A 584 -1.75 -11.79 -19.19
C MET A 584 -0.76 -12.81 -19.75
N ILE A 585 0.53 -12.48 -19.67
CA ILE A 585 1.63 -13.43 -19.92
C ILE A 585 1.87 -14.23 -18.64
N VAL A 586 1.45 -15.50 -18.64
CA VAL A 586 1.60 -16.37 -17.47
C VAL A 586 3.01 -16.96 -17.44
N ARG A 587 3.94 -16.36 -16.70
CA ARG A 587 5.32 -16.86 -16.56
C ARG A 587 5.39 -18.14 -15.73
N LYS A 588 6.39 -19.00 -15.97
CA LYS A 588 6.65 -20.22 -15.17
C LYS A 588 7.21 -19.90 -13.78
N TYR A 589 7.99 -18.82 -13.69
CA TYR A 589 8.64 -18.33 -12.48
C TYR A 589 8.55 -16.81 -12.41
N TYR A 590 8.59 -16.26 -11.20
CA TYR A 590 8.54 -14.83 -10.91
C TYR A 590 9.70 -14.46 -9.98
N LEU A 591 10.34 -13.32 -10.22
CA LEU A 591 11.37 -12.75 -9.36
C LEU A 591 10.73 -11.70 -8.45
N LEU A 592 10.96 -11.81 -7.14
CA LEU A 592 10.58 -10.81 -6.13
C LEU A 592 11.86 -10.29 -5.46
N THR A 593 12.04 -8.98 -5.40
CA THR A 593 13.18 -8.34 -4.74
C THR A 593 12.80 -7.70 -3.41
N VAL A 594 13.68 -7.80 -2.41
CA VAL A 594 13.52 -7.16 -1.10
C VAL A 594 14.81 -6.46 -0.75
N SER A 595 14.72 -5.25 -0.22
CA SER A 595 15.90 -4.55 0.31
C SER A 595 15.56 -3.68 1.51
N ALA A 596 16.55 -3.41 2.36
CA ALA A 596 16.41 -2.52 3.49
C ALA A 596 17.71 -1.77 3.85
N LYS A 597 17.62 -0.75 4.73
CA LYS A 597 18.80 -0.04 5.25
C LYS A 597 19.60 -0.85 6.28
N ASN A 598 18.98 -1.82 6.96
CA ASN A 598 19.63 -2.71 7.93
C ASN A 598 19.22 -4.18 7.72
N LYS A 599 19.96 -5.13 8.32
CA LYS A 599 19.73 -6.58 8.14
C LYS A 599 18.45 -7.10 8.79
N GLU A 600 17.97 -6.45 9.85
CA GLU A 600 16.82 -6.91 10.64
C GLU A 600 15.49 -6.53 9.98
N ALA A 601 15.41 -5.31 9.44
CA ALA A 601 14.34 -4.88 8.56
C ALA A 601 14.27 -5.76 7.31
N LEU A 602 15.41 -6.11 6.69
CA LEU A 602 15.45 -7.03 5.56
C LEU A 602 14.84 -8.39 5.91
N ALA A 603 15.24 -9.00 7.05
CA ALA A 603 14.70 -10.29 7.48
C ALA A 603 13.19 -10.26 7.72
N LYS A 604 12.67 -9.19 8.36
CA LYS A 604 11.24 -8.99 8.60
C LYS A 604 10.45 -8.76 7.30
N MET A 605 10.98 -7.94 6.39
CA MET A 605 10.36 -7.66 5.09
C MET A 605 10.32 -8.88 4.17
N ILE A 606 11.34 -9.75 4.22
CA ILE A 606 11.30 -11.06 3.51
C ILE A 606 10.14 -11.92 4.04
N ALA A 607 10.02 -12.05 5.37
CA ALA A 607 8.98 -12.88 5.98
C ALA A 607 7.56 -12.38 5.63
N GLU A 608 7.31 -11.07 5.74
CA GLU A 608 6.02 -10.48 5.38
C GLU A 608 5.76 -10.51 3.86
N LEU A 609 6.77 -10.39 2.99
CA LEU A 609 6.56 -10.55 1.54
C LEU A 609 6.24 -12.00 1.15
N CYS A 610 6.94 -13.00 1.70
CA CYS A 610 6.60 -14.41 1.49
C CYS A 610 5.15 -14.70 1.92
N LYS A 611 4.75 -14.20 3.10
CA LYS A 611 3.39 -14.31 3.64
C LYS A 611 2.35 -13.58 2.77
N PHE A 612 2.65 -12.38 2.27
CA PHE A 612 1.77 -11.65 1.36
C PHE A 612 1.61 -12.36 0.02
N ALA A 613 2.71 -12.77 -0.62
CA ALA A 613 2.70 -13.44 -1.92
C ALA A 613 1.92 -14.77 -1.88
N LEU A 614 1.94 -15.49 -0.76
CA LEU A 614 1.12 -16.69 -0.55
C LEU A 614 -0.38 -16.36 -0.42
N ASN A 615 -0.74 -15.34 0.36
CA ASN A 615 -2.13 -15.10 0.81
C ASN A 615 -2.91 -14.03 0.02
N SER A 616 -2.29 -13.24 -0.85
CA SER A 616 -3.01 -12.23 -1.67
C SER A 616 -3.90 -12.89 -2.74
N ASP A 617 -4.99 -12.26 -3.16
CA ASP A 617 -5.77 -12.65 -4.35
C ASP A 617 -5.21 -12.03 -5.65
N ASP A 618 -4.25 -11.10 -5.56
CA ASP A 618 -3.63 -10.45 -6.72
C ASP A 618 -2.76 -11.41 -7.55
N ASN A 619 -2.55 -11.08 -8.83
CA ASN A 619 -1.75 -11.92 -9.71
C ASN A 619 -0.24 -11.81 -9.43
N MET A 620 0.49 -12.90 -9.62
CA MET A 620 1.95 -12.91 -9.42
C MET A 620 2.73 -12.04 -10.40
N GLU A 621 2.20 -11.76 -11.59
CA GLU A 621 2.79 -10.79 -12.51
C GLU A 621 2.70 -9.37 -11.94
N ASP A 622 1.52 -8.96 -11.47
CA ASP A 622 1.32 -7.64 -10.87
C ASP A 622 2.06 -7.48 -9.53
N ILE A 623 2.09 -8.53 -8.70
CA ILE A 623 2.89 -8.56 -7.46
C ILE A 623 4.38 -8.42 -7.78
N ALA A 624 4.90 -9.16 -8.75
CA ALA A 624 6.30 -9.05 -9.15
C ALA A 624 6.63 -7.69 -9.76
N GLY A 625 5.79 -7.19 -10.68
CA GLY A 625 5.91 -5.84 -11.24
C GLY A 625 5.96 -4.78 -10.14
N ALA A 626 5.01 -4.80 -9.20
CA ALA A 626 4.99 -3.85 -8.08
C ALA A 626 6.23 -3.97 -7.19
N VAL A 627 6.60 -5.17 -6.76
CA VAL A 627 7.77 -5.38 -5.89
C VAL A 627 9.07 -4.87 -6.52
N ASN A 628 9.29 -5.11 -7.81
CA ASN A 628 10.55 -4.74 -8.49
C ASN A 628 10.58 -3.30 -9.02
N LEU A 629 9.43 -2.75 -9.43
CA LEU A 629 9.32 -1.42 -10.07
C LEU A 629 8.98 -0.29 -9.08
N TYR A 630 8.26 -0.60 -7.99
CA TYR A 630 7.66 0.40 -7.11
C TYR A 630 8.34 0.52 -5.72
N LYS A 631 9.26 -0.39 -5.39
CA LYS A 631 10.12 -0.26 -4.20
C LYS A 631 11.43 0.45 -4.53
N LYS A 632 11.93 1.23 -3.56
CA LYS A 632 13.29 1.75 -3.56
C LYS A 632 14.28 0.63 -3.19
N HIS A 633 15.39 0.54 -3.92
CA HIS A 633 16.40 -0.50 -3.71
C HIS A 633 17.52 0.00 -2.78
N TYR A 634 17.62 -0.59 -1.58
CA TYR A 634 18.58 -0.24 -0.53
C TYR A 634 19.83 -1.14 -0.54
N ILE A 635 20.73 -0.94 0.44
CA ILE A 635 22.10 -1.53 0.48
C ILE A 635 22.17 -3.01 0.90
N HIS A 636 21.19 -3.50 1.66
CA HIS A 636 21.06 -4.93 1.98
C HIS A 636 19.95 -5.50 1.11
N ARG A 637 20.24 -6.57 0.36
CA ARG A 637 19.39 -7.05 -0.73
C ARG A 637 19.13 -8.55 -0.63
N CYS A 638 17.93 -8.94 -1.01
CA CYS A 638 17.48 -10.31 -1.15
C CYS A 638 16.65 -10.43 -2.43
N SER A 639 16.73 -11.58 -3.09
CA SER A 639 15.89 -11.92 -4.24
C SER A 639 15.35 -13.33 -4.08
N LEU A 640 14.05 -13.48 -4.34
CA LEU A 640 13.29 -14.71 -4.24
C LEU A 640 12.80 -15.07 -5.64
N ILE A 641 13.04 -16.31 -6.08
CA ILE A 641 12.40 -16.87 -7.28
C ILE A 641 11.27 -17.77 -6.81
N VAL A 642 10.05 -17.46 -7.21
CA VAL A 642 8.85 -18.25 -6.89
C VAL A 642 8.22 -18.84 -8.16
N ASP A 643 7.51 -19.96 -8.03
CA ASP A 643 6.76 -20.56 -9.14
C ASP A 643 5.31 -20.02 -9.24
N ARG A 644 4.56 -20.49 -10.25
CA ARG A 644 3.12 -20.20 -10.42
C ARG A 644 2.26 -20.60 -9.21
N GLN A 645 2.71 -21.56 -8.40
CA GLN A 645 2.07 -22.00 -7.18
C GLN A 645 2.53 -21.20 -5.95
N ARG A 646 3.23 -20.07 -6.15
CA ARG A 646 3.75 -19.16 -5.11
C ARG A 646 4.77 -19.81 -4.18
N ARG A 647 5.33 -20.96 -4.56
CA ARG A 647 6.35 -21.67 -3.77
C ARG A 647 7.71 -21.10 -4.08
N GLU A 648 8.51 -20.90 -3.05
CA GLU A 648 9.90 -20.50 -3.17
C GLU A 648 10.74 -21.62 -3.81
N ILE A 649 11.41 -21.30 -4.92
CA ILE A 649 12.28 -22.20 -5.67
C ILE A 649 13.74 -21.91 -5.36
N CYS A 650 14.10 -20.63 -5.20
CA CYS A 650 15.44 -20.20 -4.83
C CYS A 650 15.43 -18.85 -4.10
N ARG A 651 16.43 -18.61 -3.27
CA ARG A 651 16.65 -17.37 -2.51
C ARG A 651 18.13 -17.01 -2.55
N PHE A 652 18.43 -15.77 -2.90
CA PHE A 652 19.77 -15.19 -2.79
C PHE A 652 19.72 -14.02 -1.79
N VAL A 653 20.73 -13.90 -0.93
CA VAL A 653 20.82 -12.88 0.12
C VAL A 653 22.22 -12.28 0.12
N SER A 654 22.33 -10.95 0.25
CA SER A 654 23.59 -10.23 0.16
C SER A 654 24.52 -10.60 1.32
N SER A 655 25.65 -11.25 1.01
CA SER A 655 26.68 -11.59 2.01
C SER A 655 27.38 -10.35 2.57
N HIS A 656 27.47 -9.28 1.77
CA HIS A 656 28.09 -8.00 2.08
C HIS A 656 27.10 -6.85 1.81
N SER A 657 27.43 -5.63 2.24
CA SER A 657 26.73 -4.41 1.81
C SER A 657 27.11 -4.09 0.36
N ALA A 658 26.14 -3.76 -0.49
CA ALA A 658 26.37 -3.33 -1.87
C ALA A 658 27.39 -2.18 -1.94
N GLY A 659 28.43 -2.30 -2.77
CA GLY A 659 29.47 -1.29 -2.90
C GLY A 659 30.54 -1.63 -3.95
N VAL A 660 31.00 -0.58 -4.65
CA VAL A 660 31.84 -0.59 -5.86
C VAL A 660 31.11 -1.10 -7.11
N SER A 661 31.25 -0.33 -8.20
CA SER A 661 30.65 -0.63 -9.51
C SER A 661 31.67 -1.32 -10.40
N ASP A 662 31.70 -2.65 -10.36
CA ASP A 662 32.48 -3.45 -11.30
C ASP A 662 31.83 -3.51 -12.69
N GLU A 663 32.62 -3.75 -13.74
CA GLU A 663 32.07 -3.93 -15.09
C GLU A 663 31.53 -5.36 -15.26
N VAL A 664 30.27 -5.51 -15.67
CA VAL A 664 29.72 -6.83 -16.04
C VAL A 664 30.29 -7.25 -17.39
N VAL A 665 30.98 -8.40 -17.40
CA VAL A 665 31.48 -9.06 -18.61
C VAL A 665 30.58 -10.23 -18.96
N VAL A 666 29.90 -10.15 -20.10
CA VAL A 666 29.09 -11.23 -20.66
C VAL A 666 29.94 -12.01 -21.66
N ILE A 667 30.32 -13.22 -21.22
CA ILE A 667 31.02 -14.22 -22.00
C ILE A 667 30.00 -14.95 -22.88
N MET A 668 30.14 -14.85 -24.20
CA MET A 668 29.35 -15.64 -25.15
C MET A 668 30.14 -16.89 -25.50
N SER A 669 29.84 -18.00 -24.80
CA SER A 669 30.53 -19.29 -24.94
C SER A 669 29.67 -20.32 -25.69
N ASN A 670 29.18 -19.97 -26.89
CA ASN A 670 28.36 -20.84 -27.75
C ASN A 670 27.15 -21.48 -27.03
N SER A 671 26.58 -20.73 -26.08
CA SER A 671 25.52 -21.21 -25.17
C SER A 671 24.17 -21.30 -25.88
N ALA A 672 23.46 -22.41 -25.68
CA ALA A 672 22.13 -22.60 -26.24
C ALA A 672 21.10 -21.73 -25.49
N ILE A 673 20.24 -21.02 -26.21
CA ILE A 673 19.14 -20.26 -25.62
C ILE A 673 17.82 -21.01 -25.84
N SER A 674 17.04 -21.14 -24.78
CA SER A 674 15.72 -21.78 -24.77
C SER A 674 14.63 -20.77 -25.14
N TYR A 675 13.70 -21.17 -26.01
CA TYR A 675 12.51 -20.37 -26.37
C TYR A 675 11.63 -19.98 -25.16
N ASP A 676 11.79 -20.60 -24.00
CA ASP A 676 11.06 -20.19 -22.79
C ASP A 676 11.45 -18.78 -22.29
N ILE A 677 12.57 -18.18 -22.73
CA ILE A 677 12.86 -16.76 -22.43
C ILE A 677 11.88 -15.79 -23.14
N LEU A 678 11.12 -16.25 -24.15
CA LEU A 678 10.04 -15.49 -24.78
C LEU A 678 8.83 -15.26 -23.85
N GLN A 679 8.87 -15.75 -22.60
CA GLN A 679 7.99 -15.31 -21.52
C GLN A 679 8.30 -13.86 -21.04
N ILE A 680 9.40 -13.24 -21.50
CA ILE A 680 9.71 -11.83 -21.24
C ILE A 680 9.18 -10.98 -22.41
N PRO A 681 8.28 -9.98 -22.16
CA PRO A 681 7.58 -9.25 -23.23
C PRO A 681 8.50 -8.60 -24.27
N LEU A 682 9.60 -7.96 -23.82
CA LEU A 682 10.53 -7.29 -24.73
C LEU A 682 11.29 -8.26 -25.63
N ILE A 683 11.73 -9.41 -25.10
CA ILE A 683 12.44 -10.43 -25.88
C ILE A 683 11.49 -11.03 -26.93
N TYR A 684 10.24 -11.29 -26.55
CA TYR A 684 9.21 -11.76 -27.49
C TYR A 684 8.93 -10.74 -28.60
N HIS A 685 8.66 -9.48 -28.25
CA HIS A 685 8.38 -8.43 -29.24
C HIS A 685 9.55 -8.26 -30.21
N ARG A 686 10.80 -8.26 -29.71
CA ARG A 686 11.99 -8.12 -30.55
C ARG A 686 12.20 -9.34 -31.45
N PHE A 687 12.06 -10.55 -30.92
CA PHE A 687 12.14 -11.81 -31.68
C PHE A 687 11.14 -11.83 -32.85
N ILE A 688 9.89 -11.45 -32.61
CA ILE A 688 8.86 -11.32 -33.65
C ILE A 688 9.23 -10.24 -34.68
N THR A 689 9.73 -9.08 -34.24
CA THR A 689 10.17 -8.00 -35.15
C THR A 689 11.32 -8.46 -36.07
N LEU A 690 12.22 -9.32 -35.59
CA LEU A 690 13.32 -9.88 -36.37
C LEU A 690 12.92 -11.04 -37.30
N SER A 691 11.66 -11.50 -37.24
CA SER A 691 11.19 -12.63 -38.07
C SER A 691 11.14 -12.29 -39.57
N GLU A 692 10.97 -11.02 -39.92
CA GLU A 692 10.86 -10.52 -41.30
C GLU A 692 12.21 -10.47 -42.04
N VAL A 693 13.34 -10.65 -41.34
CA VAL A 693 14.69 -10.29 -41.82
C VAL A 693 15.58 -11.50 -42.14
N GLY A 694 15.00 -12.66 -42.47
CA GLY A 694 15.74 -13.83 -43.00
C GLY A 694 16.69 -14.58 -42.05
N LEU A 695 16.98 -14.04 -40.86
CA LEU A 695 17.79 -14.65 -39.81
C LEU A 695 17.28 -16.04 -39.38
N SER A 696 18.16 -16.90 -38.84
CA SER A 696 17.71 -18.09 -38.11
C SER A 696 17.11 -17.71 -36.76
N ASP A 697 16.18 -18.51 -36.25
CA ASP A 697 15.51 -18.21 -34.98
C ASP A 697 16.48 -18.20 -33.78
N ASN A 698 17.57 -18.97 -33.85
CA ASN A 698 18.64 -18.91 -32.85
C ASN A 698 19.36 -17.54 -32.86
N ASP A 699 19.56 -16.94 -34.04
CA ASP A 699 20.19 -15.61 -34.15
C ASP A 699 19.22 -14.52 -33.66
N LYS A 700 17.93 -14.59 -34.04
CA LYS A 700 16.88 -13.68 -33.56
C LYS A 700 16.79 -13.70 -32.04
N LEU A 701 16.85 -14.89 -31.43
CA LEU A 701 16.76 -15.10 -29.99
C LEU A 701 18.01 -14.56 -29.28
N LEU A 702 19.21 -14.75 -29.86
CA LEU A 702 20.46 -14.24 -29.31
C LEU A 702 20.58 -12.71 -29.43
N ILE A 703 20.20 -12.10 -30.56
CA ILE A 703 20.11 -10.63 -30.71
C ILE A 703 19.14 -10.05 -29.67
N SER A 704 17.93 -10.61 -29.58
CA SER A 704 16.89 -10.15 -28.64
C SER A 704 17.33 -10.28 -27.18
N PHE A 705 18.08 -11.32 -26.86
CA PHE A 705 18.66 -11.53 -25.53
C PHE A 705 19.76 -10.50 -25.21
N ILE A 706 20.68 -10.24 -26.14
CA ILE A 706 21.77 -9.27 -25.97
C ILE A 706 21.20 -7.85 -25.78
N GLU A 707 20.25 -7.43 -26.63
CA GLU A 707 19.56 -6.14 -26.48
C GLU A 707 18.85 -6.00 -25.13
N PHE A 708 18.20 -7.06 -24.65
CA PHE A 708 17.58 -7.09 -23.33
C PHE A 708 18.62 -6.96 -22.20
N ILE A 709 19.74 -7.67 -22.25
CA ILE A 709 20.81 -7.60 -21.24
C ILE A 709 21.47 -6.21 -21.22
N ILE A 710 21.71 -5.60 -22.39
CA ILE A 710 22.17 -4.20 -22.50
C ILE A 710 21.16 -3.25 -21.87
N GLY A 711 19.86 -3.43 -22.14
CA GLY A 711 18.80 -2.62 -21.57
C GLY A 711 18.68 -2.75 -20.05
N LEU A 712 18.91 -3.95 -19.51
CA LEU A 712 18.79 -4.27 -18.08
C LEU A 712 19.93 -3.67 -17.24
N LEU A 713 21.16 -3.72 -17.75
CA LEU A 713 22.39 -3.32 -17.01
C LEU A 713 22.94 -1.95 -17.43
N GLY A 714 22.51 -1.39 -18.57
CA GLY A 714 22.94 -0.09 -19.10
C GLY A 714 24.35 -0.06 -19.70
N SER A 715 25.32 -0.69 -19.03
CA SER A 715 26.72 -0.82 -19.42
C SER A 715 27.20 -2.26 -19.23
N VAL A 716 27.58 -2.92 -20.32
CA VAL A 716 28.01 -4.33 -20.37
C VAL A 716 29.15 -4.46 -21.37
N LYS A 717 30.19 -5.24 -21.03
CA LYS A 717 31.21 -5.66 -21.99
C LYS A 717 30.86 -7.05 -22.52
N PHE A 718 30.85 -7.21 -23.83
CA PHE A 718 30.65 -8.51 -24.47
C PHE A 718 31.99 -9.08 -24.94
N GLN A 719 32.18 -10.38 -24.71
CA GLN A 719 33.31 -11.15 -25.22
C GLN A 719 32.77 -12.30 -26.08
N ALA A 720 33.04 -12.24 -27.38
CA ALA A 720 32.69 -13.27 -28.36
C ALA A 720 33.88 -14.21 -28.61
N PHE A 721 33.61 -15.49 -28.87
CA PHE A 721 34.63 -16.51 -29.09
C PHE A 721 34.61 -17.06 -30.53
N SER A 722 33.57 -16.75 -31.30
CA SER A 722 33.42 -17.02 -32.74
C SER A 722 33.08 -15.75 -33.53
N GLY A 723 33.34 -15.76 -34.84
CA GLY A 723 32.99 -14.66 -35.74
C GLY A 723 31.48 -14.39 -35.77
N ARG A 724 30.65 -15.45 -35.83
CA ARG A 724 29.19 -15.36 -35.74
C ARG A 724 28.71 -14.63 -34.48
N GLU A 725 29.26 -14.96 -33.30
CA GLU A 725 28.92 -14.28 -32.05
C GLU A 725 29.30 -12.79 -32.07
N LEU A 726 30.44 -12.45 -32.68
CA LEU A 726 30.88 -11.07 -32.85
C LEU A 726 29.95 -10.28 -33.77
N VAL A 727 29.55 -10.84 -34.92
CA VAL A 727 28.57 -10.23 -35.84
C VAL A 727 27.22 -10.00 -35.13
N ILE A 728 26.73 -11.00 -34.40
CA ILE A 728 25.48 -10.92 -33.64
C ILE A 728 25.54 -9.85 -32.55
N ALA A 729 26.64 -9.77 -31.79
CA ALA A 729 26.84 -8.72 -30.79
C ALA A 729 26.88 -7.32 -31.44
N LEU A 730 27.55 -7.16 -32.59
CA LEU A 730 27.60 -5.89 -33.32
C LEU A 730 26.23 -5.49 -33.91
N MET A 731 25.40 -6.45 -34.35
CA MET A 731 24.01 -6.19 -34.74
C MET A 731 23.17 -5.71 -33.55
N ALA A 732 23.22 -6.41 -32.43
CA ALA A 732 22.45 -6.07 -31.22
C ALA A 732 22.89 -4.74 -30.58
N LEU A 733 24.18 -4.37 -30.73
CA LEU A 733 24.72 -3.08 -30.32
C LEU A 733 24.46 -1.95 -31.35
N SER A 734 23.80 -2.24 -32.47
CA SER A 734 23.54 -1.33 -33.60
C SER A 734 24.80 -0.77 -34.28
N PHE A 735 25.94 -1.47 -34.16
CA PHE A 735 27.15 -1.19 -34.96
C PHE A 735 27.06 -1.79 -36.37
N LEU A 736 26.30 -2.87 -36.56
CA LEU A 736 25.93 -3.41 -37.87
C LEU A 736 24.42 -3.26 -38.12
N PRO A 737 23.99 -2.80 -39.31
CA PRO A 737 22.58 -2.78 -39.69
C PRO A 737 22.11 -4.20 -40.02
N ILE A 738 20.94 -4.62 -39.50
CA ILE A 738 20.38 -5.95 -39.75
C ILE A 738 19.83 -5.99 -41.19
N THR A 739 20.70 -6.37 -42.13
CA THR A 739 20.49 -6.37 -43.58
C THR A 739 21.25 -7.54 -44.21
N GLN A 740 20.86 -7.98 -45.41
CA GLN A 740 21.46 -9.17 -46.05
C GLN A 740 23.00 -9.15 -46.06
N PRO A 741 23.70 -8.08 -46.47
CA PRO A 741 25.17 -8.06 -46.49
C PRO A 741 25.83 -8.25 -45.11
N SER A 742 25.12 -7.94 -44.02
CA SER A 742 25.59 -8.18 -42.65
C SER A 742 25.16 -9.54 -42.11
N ILE A 743 24.07 -10.12 -42.62
CA ILE A 743 23.64 -11.51 -42.37
C ILE A 743 24.62 -12.48 -43.03
N ASP A 744 25.12 -12.16 -44.23
CA ASP A 744 26.12 -12.95 -44.95
C ASP A 744 27.44 -13.10 -44.15
N LEU A 745 27.72 -12.21 -43.19
CA LEU A 745 28.87 -12.32 -42.28
C LEU A 745 28.70 -13.41 -41.19
N LEU A 746 27.48 -13.90 -40.93
CA LEU A 746 27.21 -14.91 -39.91
C LEU A 746 27.81 -16.28 -40.24
N GLU A 747 28.09 -16.53 -41.53
CA GLU A 747 28.80 -17.73 -42.02
C GLU A 747 30.30 -17.71 -41.68
N LEU A 748 30.85 -16.56 -41.30
CA LEU A 748 32.26 -16.42 -40.92
C LEU A 748 32.46 -16.89 -39.47
N SER A 749 33.01 -18.10 -39.31
CA SER A 749 33.33 -18.68 -38.00
C SER A 749 34.55 -18.03 -37.33
N SER A 750 35.46 -17.45 -38.12
CA SER A 750 36.72 -16.84 -37.69
C SER A 750 36.55 -15.35 -37.32
N ILE A 751 37.01 -14.97 -36.12
CA ILE A 751 37.02 -13.56 -35.68
C ILE A 751 37.91 -12.68 -36.57
N PRO A 752 39.16 -13.05 -36.92
CA PRO A 752 39.98 -12.31 -37.89
C PRO A 752 39.27 -12.02 -39.22
N ASP A 753 38.55 -13.01 -39.77
CA ASP A 753 37.89 -12.89 -41.08
C ASP A 753 36.72 -11.91 -41.00
N VAL A 754 35.94 -11.96 -39.91
CA VAL A 754 34.90 -10.95 -39.59
C VAL A 754 35.53 -9.57 -39.44
N VAL A 755 36.62 -9.42 -38.69
CA VAL A 755 37.30 -8.13 -38.49
C VAL A 755 37.83 -7.57 -39.81
N GLN A 756 38.32 -8.42 -40.72
CA GLN A 756 38.72 -8.01 -42.07
C GLN A 756 37.49 -7.56 -42.89
N ALA A 757 36.39 -8.32 -42.88
CA ALA A 757 35.16 -7.97 -43.59
C ALA A 757 34.52 -6.66 -43.08
N LEU A 758 34.56 -6.41 -41.76
CA LEU A 758 34.06 -5.18 -41.13
C LEU A 758 34.73 -3.91 -41.67
N THR A 759 35.98 -3.99 -42.15
CA THR A 759 36.64 -2.84 -42.80
C THR A 759 35.93 -2.39 -44.08
N MET A 760 35.26 -3.30 -44.79
CA MET A 760 34.43 -2.97 -45.97
C MET A 760 33.14 -2.23 -45.61
N PHE A 761 32.68 -2.36 -44.36
CA PHE A 761 31.56 -1.59 -43.80
C PHE A 761 32.03 -0.26 -43.15
N GLY A 762 33.31 0.10 -43.28
CA GLY A 762 33.88 1.31 -42.66
C GLY A 762 34.12 1.21 -41.15
N ILE A 763 34.00 0.02 -40.57
CA ILE A 763 34.15 -0.24 -39.14
C ILE A 763 35.61 -0.59 -38.87
N SER A 764 36.40 0.38 -38.40
CA SER A 764 37.81 0.22 -38.04
C SER A 764 38.02 0.20 -36.51
N SER A 765 39.11 -0.42 -36.06
CA SER A 765 39.51 -0.48 -34.65
C SER A 765 39.77 0.89 -34.01
N SER A 766 39.97 1.94 -34.81
CA SER A 766 40.19 3.33 -34.36
C SER A 766 38.94 4.06 -33.90
N ASN A 767 37.72 3.56 -34.19
CA ASN A 767 36.48 4.30 -33.92
C ASN A 767 35.89 4.03 -32.52
N ASN A 768 36.56 3.23 -31.69
CA ASN A 768 36.05 2.71 -30.42
C ASN A 768 36.05 3.68 -29.22
N GLU A 769 36.61 4.89 -29.34
CA GLU A 769 36.70 5.84 -28.20
C GLU A 769 35.45 6.69 -27.96
N VAL A 770 34.50 6.76 -28.91
CA VAL A 770 33.41 7.76 -28.89
C VAL A 770 32.13 7.27 -28.18
N VAL A 771 32.01 5.97 -27.85
CA VAL A 771 30.82 5.41 -27.19
C VAL A 771 31.22 4.57 -25.97
N LYS A 772 30.54 4.80 -24.82
CA LYS A 772 30.71 4.02 -23.57
C LYS A 772 30.09 2.60 -23.64
N ARG A 773 30.36 1.85 -24.72
CA ARG A 773 29.91 0.47 -24.96
C ARG A 773 30.97 -0.28 -25.77
N SER A 774 32.08 -0.62 -25.14
CA SER A 774 33.21 -1.27 -25.80
C SER A 774 33.08 -2.80 -25.85
N VAL A 775 33.26 -3.36 -27.05
CA VAL A 775 33.49 -4.80 -27.26
C VAL A 775 35.00 -5.04 -27.19
N SER A 776 35.45 -5.93 -26.30
CA SER A 776 36.88 -6.19 -26.12
C SER A 776 37.36 -7.31 -27.03
N LEU A 777 38.31 -7.00 -27.93
CA LEU A 777 38.91 -7.95 -28.88
C LEU A 777 40.38 -8.29 -28.52
N SER A 778 40.65 -8.48 -27.23
CA SER A 778 41.91 -9.06 -26.72
C SER A 778 41.75 -9.54 -25.28
N GLY A 779 42.63 -10.45 -24.85
CA GLY A 779 42.64 -11.01 -23.49
C GLY A 779 43.79 -10.51 -22.61
N PHE A 780 43.68 -10.83 -21.32
CA PHE A 780 44.62 -10.60 -20.20
C PHE A 780 44.63 -9.23 -19.47
N LYS A 781 44.03 -9.27 -18.28
CA LYS A 781 44.49 -8.69 -16.99
C LYS A 781 44.74 -7.17 -16.88
N THR A 782 43.81 -6.51 -16.20
CA THR A 782 44.12 -5.61 -15.07
C THR A 782 43.28 -6.01 -13.84
N GLY A 783 43.70 -5.60 -12.64
CA GLY A 783 43.12 -6.06 -11.37
C GLY A 783 41.86 -5.29 -10.95
N VAL A 784 40.70 -5.71 -11.45
CA VAL A 784 39.36 -5.31 -10.99
C VAL A 784 38.56 -6.59 -10.69
N PRO A 785 37.65 -6.62 -9.70
CA PRO A 785 36.74 -7.74 -9.49
C PRO A 785 35.73 -7.90 -10.64
N SER A 786 36.13 -8.52 -11.75
CA SER A 786 35.20 -8.86 -12.82
C SER A 786 34.27 -9.99 -12.39
N PHE A 787 32.96 -9.76 -12.38
CA PHE A 787 31.97 -10.83 -12.27
C PHE A 787 31.93 -11.63 -13.58
N GLU A 788 32.87 -12.57 -13.68
CA GLU A 788 32.98 -13.53 -14.77
C GLU A 788 31.84 -14.55 -14.64
N VAL A 789 30.85 -14.49 -15.54
CA VAL A 789 29.80 -15.50 -15.63
C VAL A 789 30.41 -16.74 -16.30
N LEU A 790 31.09 -17.56 -15.49
CA LEU A 790 31.74 -18.80 -15.91
C LEU A 790 30.71 -19.86 -16.35
N CYS A 791 30.23 -19.74 -17.58
CA CYS A 791 29.53 -20.77 -18.32
C CYS A 791 30.50 -21.89 -18.75
N ASP A 792 31.13 -22.56 -17.77
CA ASP A 792 32.17 -23.59 -17.94
C ASP A 792 31.66 -24.93 -18.52
N GLN A 793 30.37 -25.01 -18.85
CA GLN A 793 29.73 -26.11 -19.58
C GLN A 793 28.69 -25.55 -20.54
N TYR A 794 28.23 -26.35 -21.52
CA TYR A 794 27.15 -26.00 -22.45
C TYR A 794 25.86 -25.63 -21.70
N PHE A 795 25.69 -24.34 -21.41
CA PHE A 795 24.66 -23.86 -20.51
C PHE A 795 23.39 -23.47 -21.28
N LEU A 796 22.25 -24.06 -20.92
CA LEU A 796 20.97 -23.71 -21.52
C LEU A 796 20.41 -22.46 -20.85
N ILE A 797 20.55 -21.29 -21.49
CA ILE A 797 19.96 -20.04 -21.05
C ILE A 797 18.44 -20.15 -21.22
N ASN A 798 17.75 -20.43 -20.11
CA ASN A 798 16.30 -20.54 -20.00
C ASN A 798 15.77 -19.50 -19.00
N HIS A 799 14.44 -19.36 -18.89
CA HIS A 799 13.81 -18.33 -18.08
C HIS A 799 14.20 -18.40 -16.59
N TYR A 800 14.40 -19.59 -16.02
CA TYR A 800 14.85 -19.72 -14.63
C TYR A 800 16.29 -19.25 -14.46
N ASN A 801 17.19 -19.70 -15.34
CA ASN A 801 18.59 -19.31 -15.28
C ASN A 801 18.81 -17.81 -15.52
N LEU A 802 17.98 -17.19 -16.36
CA LEU A 802 17.97 -15.74 -16.53
C LEU A 802 17.53 -15.00 -15.25
N LEU A 803 16.41 -15.40 -14.62
CA LEU A 803 16.01 -14.82 -13.34
C LEU A 803 17.04 -15.07 -12.23
N SER A 804 17.75 -16.21 -12.25
CA SER A 804 18.85 -16.52 -11.32
C SER A 804 20.05 -15.60 -11.52
N LEU A 805 20.40 -15.25 -12.76
CA LEU A 805 21.45 -14.27 -13.06
C LEU A 805 21.04 -12.86 -12.59
N THR A 806 19.82 -12.43 -12.92
CA THR A 806 19.25 -11.16 -12.44
C THR A 806 19.23 -11.09 -10.91
N SER A 807 18.87 -12.19 -10.24
CA SER A 807 18.87 -12.32 -8.78
C SER A 807 20.25 -12.10 -8.17
N GLN A 808 21.29 -12.73 -8.72
CA GLN A 808 22.67 -12.60 -8.24
C GLN A 808 23.22 -11.19 -8.47
N LEU A 809 23.00 -10.61 -9.66
CA LEU A 809 23.41 -9.24 -9.97
C LEU A 809 22.73 -8.22 -9.02
N TYR A 810 21.41 -8.34 -8.82
CA TYR A 810 20.69 -7.49 -7.86
C TYR A 810 21.30 -7.57 -6.46
N VAL A 811 21.51 -8.79 -5.96
CA VAL A 811 22.00 -9.07 -4.60
C VAL A 811 23.45 -8.64 -4.39
N ASN A 812 24.28 -8.69 -5.42
CA ASN A 812 25.66 -8.17 -5.38
C ASN A 812 25.73 -6.63 -5.45
N GLY A 813 24.60 -5.94 -5.67
CA GLY A 813 24.52 -4.48 -5.59
C GLY A 813 24.42 -3.77 -6.94
N PHE A 814 24.32 -4.48 -8.06
CA PHE A 814 24.13 -3.85 -9.36
C PHE A 814 22.76 -3.15 -9.45
N GLU A 815 22.71 -1.99 -10.10
CA GLU A 815 21.45 -1.33 -10.45
C GLU A 815 20.87 -1.95 -11.72
N LEU A 816 19.56 -2.21 -11.73
CA LEU A 816 18.88 -2.97 -12.77
C LEU A 816 17.62 -2.24 -13.25
N ASP A 817 17.48 -2.08 -14.57
CA ASP A 817 16.23 -1.60 -15.18
C ASP A 817 15.18 -2.72 -15.19
N PHE A 818 14.48 -2.88 -14.07
CA PHE A 818 13.40 -3.87 -13.93
C PHE A 818 12.23 -3.64 -14.90
N SER A 819 12.11 -2.46 -15.53
CA SER A 819 11.11 -2.23 -16.59
C SER A 819 11.40 -2.99 -17.88
N ARG A 820 12.58 -3.63 -17.99
CA ARG A 820 12.87 -4.62 -19.03
C ARG A 820 12.28 -5.99 -18.74
N LEU A 821 12.18 -6.38 -17.47
CA LEU A 821 11.61 -7.67 -17.07
C LEU A 821 10.09 -7.60 -16.98
N PHE A 822 9.54 -6.55 -16.37
CA PHE A 822 8.14 -6.45 -15.96
C PHE A 822 7.43 -5.24 -16.57
N ASP A 823 6.19 -5.46 -17.01
CA ASP A 823 5.26 -4.38 -17.27
C ASP A 823 4.85 -3.68 -15.97
N ARG A 824 4.46 -2.41 -16.05
CA ARG A 824 3.89 -1.68 -14.91
C ARG A 824 2.47 -2.20 -14.60
N PRO A 825 2.20 -2.67 -13.36
CA PRO A 825 0.83 -3.00 -12.94
C PRO A 825 -0.11 -1.80 -13.14
N MET A 826 -1.25 -2.02 -13.80
CA MET A 826 -2.27 -0.98 -14.00
C MET A 826 -3.05 -0.69 -12.71
N LYS A 827 -3.08 -1.66 -11.79
CA LYS A 827 -3.62 -1.56 -10.43
C LYS A 827 -2.47 -1.36 -9.44
N CYS A 828 -2.64 -0.44 -8.49
CA CYS A 828 -1.71 -0.33 -7.36
C CYS A 828 -1.85 -1.54 -6.42
N ILE A 829 -0.95 -2.52 -6.58
CA ILE A 829 -0.86 -3.69 -5.70
C ILE A 829 -0.31 -3.26 -4.35
N ARG A 830 -1.04 -3.58 -3.27
CA ARG A 830 -0.68 -3.16 -1.91
C ARG A 830 0.39 -4.06 -1.29
N ILE A 831 1.58 -4.00 -1.86
CA ILE A 831 2.78 -4.73 -1.40
C ILE A 831 3.19 -4.30 0.02
N PRO A 832 3.71 -5.20 0.88
CA PRO A 832 4.15 -4.87 2.24
C PRO A 832 5.16 -3.71 2.27
N THR A 833 5.04 -2.83 3.25
CA THR A 833 5.85 -1.61 3.40
C THR A 833 7.21 -1.87 4.03
N TYR A 834 8.08 -0.86 3.99
CA TYR A 834 9.33 -0.85 4.74
C TYR A 834 9.11 -1.13 6.24
N PHE A 835 9.91 -2.02 6.84
CA PHE A 835 9.90 -2.23 8.29
C PHE A 835 10.77 -1.18 8.99
N PHE A 836 10.14 -0.17 9.59
CA PHE A 836 10.82 0.88 10.37
C PHE A 836 11.42 0.32 11.66
N ASP A 837 12.72 0.56 11.86
CA ASP A 837 13.46 0.19 13.07
C ASP A 837 13.26 1.25 14.17
N ARG A 838 12.05 1.24 14.75
CA ARG A 838 11.58 2.30 15.64
C ARG A 838 12.28 2.30 17.01
N GLN A 839 13.03 3.37 17.27
CA GLN A 839 13.64 3.66 18.56
C GLN A 839 12.69 4.51 19.42
N ASN A 840 12.74 4.35 20.75
CA ASN A 840 11.92 5.15 21.66
C ASN A 840 12.55 6.55 21.84
N LEU A 841 11.93 7.56 21.25
CA LEU A 841 12.47 8.92 21.14
C LEU A 841 11.49 9.89 21.80
N TRP A 842 11.86 10.41 22.97
CA TRP A 842 11.02 11.28 23.79
C TRP A 842 11.88 12.29 24.56
N PHE A 843 11.34 13.47 24.82
CA PHE A 843 12.08 14.57 25.47
C PHE A 843 12.40 14.32 26.96
N THR A 844 11.89 13.24 27.56
CA THR A 844 12.13 12.78 28.93
C THR A 844 11.98 11.26 29.03
N GLU A 845 12.51 10.64 30.09
CA GLU A 845 12.14 9.27 30.44
C GLU A 845 10.65 9.17 30.76
N LYS A 846 9.95 8.20 30.17
CA LYS A 846 8.57 7.88 30.53
C LYS A 846 8.56 6.96 31.76
N PRO A 847 7.76 7.26 32.82
CA PRO A 847 7.61 6.35 33.94
C PRO A 847 6.92 5.05 33.48
N GLN A 848 7.40 3.90 33.97
CA GLN A 848 6.68 2.65 33.81
C GLN A 848 5.42 2.66 34.68
N VAL A 849 4.24 2.75 34.06
CA VAL A 849 2.97 2.73 34.76
C VAL A 849 2.30 1.36 34.61
N PHE A 850 2.05 0.69 35.72
CA PHE A 850 1.18 -0.50 35.74
C PHE A 850 -0.27 -0.08 35.54
N GLU A 851 -0.92 -0.66 34.52
CA GLU A 851 -2.35 -0.54 34.28
C GLU A 851 -2.93 -1.91 33.92
N HIS A 852 -4.02 -2.31 34.58
CA HIS A 852 -4.77 -3.51 34.26
C HIS A 852 -6.28 -3.22 34.29
N TYR A 853 -7.02 -3.68 33.28
CA TYR A 853 -8.44 -3.33 33.07
C TYR A 853 -9.34 -3.49 34.32
N LEU A 854 -9.15 -4.54 35.13
CA LEU A 854 -9.93 -4.72 36.37
C LEU A 854 -9.34 -4.06 37.62
N LEU A 855 -8.01 -3.87 37.69
CA LEU A 855 -7.33 -3.34 38.89
C LEU A 855 -7.10 -1.82 38.82
N GLY A 856 -7.16 -1.25 37.61
CA GLY A 856 -6.74 0.12 37.33
C GLY A 856 -5.24 0.29 37.49
N THR A 857 -4.84 1.38 38.15
CA THR A 857 -3.45 1.80 38.38
C THR A 857 -2.99 1.52 39.81
N ILE A 858 -1.68 1.39 40.03
CA ILE A 858 -1.12 1.41 41.40
C ILE A 858 -1.32 2.81 41.97
N LYS A 859 -2.01 2.90 43.11
CA LYS A 859 -2.21 4.13 43.88
C LYS A 859 -1.09 4.33 44.91
N GLU A 860 -0.66 3.26 45.54
CA GLU A 860 0.32 3.26 46.61
C GLU A 860 1.16 1.98 46.54
N LYS A 861 2.47 2.10 46.78
CA LYS A 861 3.39 0.97 46.88
C LYS A 861 4.41 1.24 47.99
N THR A 862 4.42 0.36 48.98
CA THR A 862 5.45 0.26 50.03
C THR A 862 6.10 -1.12 49.95
N ASP A 863 7.03 -1.41 50.86
CA ASP A 863 7.69 -2.73 50.92
C ASP A 863 6.74 -3.87 51.34
N THR A 864 5.56 -3.54 51.89
CA THR A 864 4.58 -4.50 52.43
C THR A 864 3.17 -4.39 51.85
N LEU A 865 2.86 -3.31 51.13
CA LEU A 865 1.53 -3.04 50.57
C LEU A 865 1.62 -2.56 49.12
N ILE A 866 0.76 -3.09 48.25
CA ILE A 866 0.47 -2.50 46.93
C ILE A 866 -1.03 -2.26 46.87
N ALA A 867 -1.44 -1.00 46.88
CA ALA A 867 -2.83 -0.60 46.73
C ALA A 867 -3.12 -0.19 45.29
N PHE A 868 -4.20 -0.72 44.72
CA PHE A 868 -4.67 -0.40 43.38
C PHE A 868 -5.92 0.47 43.42
N ARG A 869 -6.13 1.31 42.41
CA ARG A 869 -7.32 2.15 42.23
C ARG A 869 -7.87 1.96 40.81
N ASN A 870 -9.11 1.51 40.73
CA ASN A 870 -9.88 1.54 39.49
C ASN A 870 -11.11 2.43 39.63
N LEU A 871 -11.67 2.85 38.49
CA LEU A 871 -13.02 3.39 38.39
C LEU A 871 -13.84 2.37 37.58
N LEU A 872 -15.02 2.03 38.07
CA LEU A 872 -15.92 1.07 37.45
C LEU A 872 -17.26 1.75 37.17
N ASP A 873 -17.84 1.44 36.01
CA ASP A 873 -19.06 2.03 35.49
C ASP A 873 -19.76 1.06 34.52
N ASP A 874 -21.08 1.16 34.45
CA ASP A 874 -21.98 0.31 33.65
C ASP A 874 -21.62 0.27 32.15
N LEU A 875 -20.94 1.29 31.63
CA LEU A 875 -20.77 1.52 30.20
C LEU A 875 -19.43 1.00 29.67
N ARG A 876 -18.38 0.98 30.50
CA ARG A 876 -17.07 0.36 30.19
C ARG A 876 -16.87 -1.00 30.84
N HIS A 877 -17.63 -1.29 31.89
CA HIS A 877 -17.58 -2.55 32.63
C HIS A 877 -18.95 -3.25 32.71
N PRO A 878 -19.73 -3.37 31.60
CA PRO A 878 -21.10 -3.91 31.57
C PRO A 878 -21.24 -5.38 31.97
N GLN A 879 -20.14 -6.05 32.32
CA GLN A 879 -20.09 -7.41 32.87
C GLN A 879 -19.86 -7.46 34.39
N LEU A 880 -19.78 -6.30 35.06
CA LEU A 880 -19.68 -6.15 36.52
C LEU A 880 -20.96 -5.59 37.17
N PHE A 881 -21.97 -5.26 36.36
CA PHE A 881 -23.26 -4.67 36.72
C PHE A 881 -24.40 -5.48 36.07
#